data_AF-A0A9E2YCN6-F1
#
_entry.id   AF-A0A9E2YCN6-F1
#
_cell.length_a   1.000
_cell.length_b   1.000
_cell.length_c   1.000
_cell.angle_alpha   90.00
_cell.angle_beta   90.00
_cell.angle_gamma   90.00
#
_symmetry.space_group_name_H-M   'P 1'
#
loop_
_entity.id
_entity.type
_entity.pdbx_description
1 polymer ?
#
loop_
_entity_poly.entity_id
_entity_poly.type
_entity_poly.pdbx_seq_one_letter_code
_entity_poly.pdbx_strand_id
1 'polypeptide(L)'
;MIIINSALTSARLFVRRLRTHWIIWVLVLAYLGVTAWKVGEAGMRLRQDAWTTTRSIRFNFDITNAFHWGGEVNAIARRANGGVEPTFWQLVRAEDLEYRTLVENSGNDNYELDYPPGRLLTMALWRREVWRKYPNLAHWVNPLRGSAPMRRPGEPTEEIASPLLKLNSFNEASAAILAALIVGLWVWRSADRRRGLYRHGFYRRPRADGVIAFIITSSALFYGLFVAAIPSPAPPPSVTIASPPTVFVVADGRCDATIYATVNPQGTLAHVNVEWGTADGSYPNISDSRQIQGTDPEDLSIVLHGVPPKQTVHYRIVATNAGDPRELGRGTTQTDDATFISDSVIQPSQPRATFGAVWLDTEQWVELGIVFLAMCWSMRRMDPRHRAWAAAIVCATWIWFDPTLLIDAHVWPQWDSWLLPPFLLAVLMASLDCWLLAGFVIGIGMMFKGQFLIGTPVLIFWALAARRWFAALRLIIGSVLMAGLLLSPWITLAARTPSENPRPIWWIADVMIAVLIGAVLTAFRKPARRWITEKSREAKVAWHKHRAAKKVAATEPLQPARGLSPSLGTPGEGRGGGDLPVDINLEANPHPNPPPAYQGRGEEAAAAIVQSDVPPASSDDSEEKSLLPLAKMIGIILAIVIGLFAPLVLILKLWPADAQIDRGIGVWLFLAILIVPWFVPRRSLFIWAAAVLAIAIWISPYLFHGDWSWKTVGFEYGTQKFDQAAMSRGSNGNLPSILNKRFDWDLHEPAISLHLPNLAAVLYAGDAPRRIPAWMHGWGLDGTTLTLDLKQTMIAIYAIMLVACGFGAAMHARHRDPRILATFIAPWALMPNILCQMASRYHIWGVVLAAMLVGIQAELLVMSTIMSLLATGMISVMLLRSDESRSPQLFSIMSRLAPDIGWAMLAFAMIIFFLAVTPSAMRRRRC
;
A
#
# COMPACT_ATOMS: atom_id res chain seq x y z
N MET A 1 -46.64 24.10 -43.50
CA MET A 1 -46.92 23.29 -42.29
C MET A 1 -46.11 21.99 -42.21
N ILE A 2 -46.20 21.06 -43.17
CA ILE A 2 -45.69 19.66 -43.03
C ILE A 2 -44.26 19.55 -42.48
N ILE A 3 -43.30 20.31 -43.03
CA ILE A 3 -41.88 20.28 -42.60
C ILE A 3 -41.70 20.69 -41.12
N ILE A 4 -42.50 21.66 -40.64
CA ILE A 4 -42.45 22.11 -39.25
C ILE A 4 -43.00 21.01 -38.32
N ASN A 5 -44.05 20.29 -38.74
CA ASN A 5 -44.57 19.15 -37.97
C ASN A 5 -43.61 17.96 -37.92
N SER A 6 -42.87 17.65 -39.00
CA SER A 6 -41.86 16.57 -38.95
C SER A 6 -40.66 16.97 -38.09
N ALA A 7 -40.23 18.23 -38.14
CA ALA A 7 -39.18 18.76 -37.26
C ALA A 7 -39.61 18.75 -35.77
N LEU A 8 -40.82 19.23 -35.44
CA LEU A 8 -41.35 19.21 -34.08
C LEU A 8 -41.57 17.78 -33.56
N THR A 9 -42.04 16.85 -34.40
CA THR A 9 -42.18 15.43 -34.02
C THR A 9 -40.83 14.78 -33.81
N SER A 10 -39.83 15.09 -34.65
CA SER A 10 -38.44 14.61 -34.48
C SER A 10 -37.79 15.18 -33.22
N ALA A 11 -37.99 16.47 -32.92
CA ALA A 11 -37.52 17.11 -31.69
C ALA A 11 -38.22 16.51 -30.45
N ARG A 12 -39.54 16.29 -30.49
CA ARG A 12 -40.29 15.61 -29.42
C ARG A 12 -39.81 14.17 -29.23
N LEU A 13 -39.52 13.41 -30.29
CA LEU A 13 -38.97 12.05 -30.21
C LEU A 13 -37.52 12.06 -29.70
N PHE A 14 -36.70 13.05 -30.07
CA PHE A 14 -35.34 13.23 -29.56
C PHE A 14 -35.35 13.55 -28.06
N VAL A 15 -36.13 14.55 -27.63
CA VAL A 15 -36.31 14.92 -26.22
C VAL A 15 -36.94 13.78 -25.43
N ARG A 16 -37.93 13.06 -25.97
CA ARG A 16 -38.52 11.88 -25.32
C ARG A 16 -37.51 10.73 -25.21
N ARG A 17 -36.68 10.47 -26.22
CA ARG A 17 -35.54 9.54 -26.11
C ARG A 17 -34.58 9.99 -25.02
N LEU A 18 -34.12 11.24 -25.03
CA LEU A 18 -33.19 11.79 -24.03
C LEU A 18 -33.75 11.65 -22.61
N ARG A 19 -35.02 11.99 -22.43
CA ARG A 19 -35.76 11.93 -21.15
C ARG A 19 -35.94 10.49 -20.67
N THR A 20 -36.34 9.57 -21.53
CA THR A 20 -36.44 8.14 -21.17
C THR A 20 -35.04 7.56 -20.86
N HIS A 21 -33.99 7.93 -21.59
CA HIS A 21 -32.64 7.42 -21.32
C HIS A 21 -32.09 7.92 -19.98
N TRP A 22 -32.22 9.21 -19.64
CA TRP A 22 -31.73 9.66 -18.33
C TRP A 22 -32.56 9.10 -17.17
N ILE A 23 -33.88 8.94 -17.31
CA ILE A 23 -34.72 8.31 -16.29
C ILE A 23 -34.28 6.85 -16.07
N ILE A 24 -34.03 6.08 -17.14
CA ILE A 24 -33.49 4.72 -17.02
C ILE A 24 -32.14 4.71 -16.31
N TRP A 25 -31.21 5.62 -16.64
CA TRP A 25 -29.92 5.69 -15.95
C TRP A 25 -30.04 6.13 -14.49
N VAL A 26 -30.97 7.02 -14.13
CA VAL A 26 -31.24 7.40 -12.75
C VAL A 26 -31.84 6.22 -11.97
N LEU A 27 -32.78 5.46 -12.56
CA LEU A 27 -33.33 4.25 -11.94
C LEU A 27 -32.27 3.15 -11.76
N VAL A 28 -31.37 2.96 -12.74
CA VAL A 28 -30.25 2.03 -12.64
C VAL A 28 -29.25 2.47 -11.57
N LEU A 29 -28.93 3.75 -11.48
CA LEU A 29 -28.03 4.28 -10.43
C LEU A 29 -28.66 4.20 -9.03
N ALA A 30 -29.96 4.48 -8.90
CA ALA A 30 -30.70 4.32 -7.66
C ALA A 30 -30.76 2.85 -7.21
N TYR A 31 -31.09 1.94 -8.14
CA TYR A 31 -31.05 0.50 -7.88
C TYR A 31 -29.66 0.05 -7.43
N LEU A 32 -28.60 0.38 -8.17
CA LEU A 32 -27.22 0.03 -7.80
C LEU A 32 -26.79 0.63 -6.46
N GLY A 33 -27.28 1.83 -6.12
CA GLY A 33 -27.06 2.46 -4.80
C GLY A 33 -27.74 1.69 -3.66
N VAL A 34 -29.01 1.28 -3.85
CA VAL A 34 -29.74 0.45 -2.87
C VAL A 34 -29.11 -0.93 -2.73
N THR A 35 -28.68 -1.55 -3.84
CA THR A 35 -27.95 -2.82 -3.81
C THR A 35 -26.63 -2.69 -3.05
N ALA A 36 -25.83 -1.64 -3.35
CA ALA A 36 -24.58 -1.40 -2.64
C ALA A 36 -24.79 -1.12 -1.15
N TRP A 37 -25.84 -0.38 -0.77
CA TRP A 37 -26.20 -0.16 0.63
C TRP A 37 -26.50 -1.48 1.35
N LYS A 38 -27.36 -2.36 0.79
CA LYS A 38 -27.72 -3.63 1.45
C LYS A 38 -26.59 -4.65 1.43
N VAL A 39 -25.73 -4.67 0.42
CA VAL A 39 -24.47 -5.45 0.45
C VAL A 39 -23.55 -4.94 1.57
N GLY A 40 -23.43 -3.63 1.74
CA GLY A 40 -22.73 -3.00 2.87
C GLY A 40 -23.30 -3.44 4.22
N GLU A 41 -24.62 -3.30 4.40
CA GLU A 41 -25.35 -3.67 5.63
C GLU A 41 -25.16 -5.16 5.98
N ALA A 42 -25.36 -6.08 5.02
CA ALA A 42 -25.20 -7.51 5.24
C ALA A 42 -23.75 -7.89 5.63
N GLY A 43 -22.74 -7.30 4.98
CA GLY A 43 -21.35 -7.54 5.37
C GLY A 43 -20.93 -6.88 6.68
N MET A 44 -21.58 -5.80 7.11
CA MET A 44 -21.39 -5.25 8.46
C MET A 44 -21.99 -6.16 9.53
N ARG A 45 -23.19 -6.71 9.29
CA ARG A 45 -23.80 -7.73 10.19
C ARG A 45 -22.88 -8.94 10.32
N LEU A 46 -22.47 -9.55 9.21
CA LEU A 46 -21.60 -10.75 9.22
C LEU A 46 -20.28 -10.56 10.00
N ARG A 47 -19.74 -9.33 10.09
CA ARG A 47 -18.57 -9.01 10.93
C ARG A 47 -18.91 -8.94 12.42
N GLN A 48 -20.05 -8.36 12.77
CA GLN A 48 -20.59 -8.33 14.13
C GLN A 48 -21.02 -9.74 14.60
N ASP A 49 -21.62 -10.54 13.70
CA ASP A 49 -22.06 -11.90 13.97
C ASP A 49 -20.84 -12.82 14.15
N ALA A 50 -19.84 -12.74 13.27
CA ALA A 50 -18.56 -13.43 13.45
C ALA A 50 -17.88 -13.05 14.77
N TRP A 51 -17.78 -11.75 15.10
CA TRP A 51 -17.21 -11.33 16.38
C TRP A 51 -17.98 -11.91 17.56
N THR A 52 -19.29 -11.67 17.66
CA THR A 52 -20.10 -12.06 18.84
C THR A 52 -20.14 -13.57 19.06
N THR A 53 -20.30 -14.36 18.00
CA THR A 53 -20.47 -15.82 18.10
C THR A 53 -19.16 -16.58 18.27
N THR A 54 -18.05 -16.17 17.63
CA THR A 54 -16.75 -16.88 17.76
C THR A 54 -15.99 -16.53 19.04
N ARG A 55 -16.62 -15.85 20.00
CA ARG A 55 -16.01 -15.42 21.28
C ARG A 55 -15.22 -16.52 21.98
N SER A 56 -15.70 -17.76 21.90
CA SER A 56 -15.08 -18.94 22.52
C SER A 56 -13.78 -19.39 21.82
N ILE A 57 -13.68 -19.31 20.49
CA ILE A 57 -12.51 -19.75 19.69
C ILE A 57 -11.55 -18.60 19.32
N ARG A 58 -11.84 -17.39 19.80
CA ARG A 58 -11.14 -16.15 19.43
C ARG A 58 -9.66 -16.17 19.83
N PHE A 59 -8.77 -15.90 18.88
CA PHE A 59 -7.33 -15.80 19.16
C PHE A 59 -7.01 -14.48 19.88
N ASN A 60 -7.08 -14.51 21.21
CA ASN A 60 -6.99 -13.32 22.05
C ASN A 60 -5.55 -12.77 22.22
N PHE A 61 -4.51 -13.48 21.75
CA PHE A 61 -3.11 -13.10 22.02
C PHE A 61 -2.71 -11.76 21.35
N ASP A 62 -2.93 -11.60 20.04
CA ASP A 62 -2.51 -10.38 19.32
C ASP A 62 -3.21 -9.11 19.85
N ILE A 63 -4.49 -9.21 20.26
CA ILE A 63 -5.23 -8.08 20.85
C ILE A 63 -4.87 -7.85 22.33
N THR A 64 -4.52 -8.89 23.09
CA THR A 64 -3.94 -8.75 24.44
C THR A 64 -2.60 -8.02 24.38
N ASN A 65 -1.75 -8.41 23.43
CA ASN A 65 -0.45 -7.80 23.18
C ASN A 65 -0.61 -6.32 22.78
N ALA A 66 -1.54 -6.02 21.85
CA ALA A 66 -1.86 -4.64 21.48
C ALA A 66 -2.37 -3.79 22.65
N PHE A 67 -3.18 -4.38 23.55
CA PHE A 67 -3.68 -3.70 24.74
C PHE A 67 -2.55 -3.37 25.74
N HIS A 68 -1.58 -4.28 25.89
CA HIS A 68 -0.43 -4.11 26.78
C HIS A 68 0.52 -3.00 26.30
N TRP A 69 1.02 -3.07 25.05
CA TRP A 69 1.96 -2.06 24.53
C TRP A 69 1.32 -0.68 24.34
N GLY A 70 0.04 -0.63 23.94
CA GLY A 70 -0.73 0.61 24.01
C GLY A 70 -0.89 1.14 25.45
N GLY A 71 -0.81 0.25 26.44
CA GLY A 71 -0.82 0.54 27.88
C GLY A 71 0.46 1.21 28.34
N GLU A 72 1.63 0.61 28.08
CA GLU A 72 2.91 1.14 28.56
C GLU A 72 3.25 2.51 27.95
N VAL A 73 2.99 2.72 26.65
CA VAL A 73 3.13 4.05 26.03
C VAL A 73 2.25 5.10 26.73
N ASN A 74 1.02 4.75 27.13
CA ASN A 74 0.18 5.65 27.94
C ASN A 74 0.70 5.81 29.38
N ALA A 75 1.21 4.76 29.99
CA ALA A 75 1.75 4.79 31.35
C ALA A 75 3.00 5.67 31.44
N ILE A 76 3.95 5.53 30.50
CA ILE A 76 5.12 6.38 30.35
C ILE A 76 4.70 7.84 30.11
N ALA A 77 3.79 8.09 29.15
CA ALA A 77 3.30 9.43 28.85
C ALA A 77 2.62 10.11 30.04
N ARG A 78 1.89 9.35 30.88
CA ARG A 78 1.27 9.84 32.12
C ARG A 78 2.28 10.04 33.25
N ARG A 79 3.25 9.13 33.43
CA ARG A 79 4.35 9.28 34.39
C ARG A 79 5.12 10.58 34.12
N ALA A 80 5.40 10.88 32.86
CA ALA A 80 6.04 12.12 32.41
C ALA A 80 5.12 13.39 32.44
N ASN A 81 3.84 13.24 32.78
CA ASN A 81 2.83 14.32 32.76
C ASN A 81 2.10 14.45 34.12
N GLY A 82 2.76 14.08 35.23
CA GLY A 82 2.18 14.19 36.58
C GLY A 82 0.91 13.36 36.80
N GLY A 83 0.71 12.29 36.03
CA GLY A 83 -0.48 11.44 36.05
C GLY A 83 -1.67 11.94 35.21
N VAL A 84 -1.61 13.18 34.69
CA VAL A 84 -2.67 13.80 33.87
C VAL A 84 -2.69 13.19 32.46
N GLU A 85 -3.84 13.22 31.76
CA GLU A 85 -3.95 12.67 30.40
C GLU A 85 -2.95 13.35 29.43
N PRO A 86 -2.14 12.57 28.67
CA PRO A 86 -1.10 13.12 27.81
C PRO A 86 -1.64 13.72 26.51
N THR A 87 -1.01 14.81 26.10
CA THR A 87 -1.15 15.35 24.73
C THR A 87 -0.61 14.38 23.69
N PHE A 88 -1.00 14.56 22.42
CA PHE A 88 -0.50 13.75 21.31
C PHE A 88 1.04 13.69 21.26
N TRP A 89 1.71 14.83 21.42
CA TRP A 89 3.17 14.91 21.42
C TRP A 89 3.84 14.30 22.66
N GLN A 90 3.12 14.09 23.76
CA GLN A 90 3.61 13.33 24.91
C GLN A 90 3.48 11.82 24.70
N LEU A 91 2.43 11.34 24.03
CA LEU A 91 2.32 9.94 23.60
C LEU A 91 3.46 9.56 22.64
N VAL A 92 3.68 10.37 21.60
CA VAL A 92 4.75 10.12 20.61
C VAL A 92 6.15 10.11 21.25
N ARG A 93 6.42 10.97 22.26
CA ARG A 93 7.68 10.91 23.03
C ARG A 93 7.78 9.71 23.96
N ALA A 94 6.68 9.25 24.53
CA ALA A 94 6.64 8.06 25.36
C ALA A 94 6.84 6.78 24.54
N GLU A 95 6.34 6.75 23.32
CA GLU A 95 6.53 5.68 22.34
C GLU A 95 8.00 5.57 21.89
N ASP A 96 8.63 6.70 21.61
CA ASP A 96 10.07 6.78 21.30
C ASP A 96 10.95 6.36 22.50
N LEU A 97 10.56 6.77 23.72
CA LEU A 97 11.23 6.33 24.95
C LEU A 97 11.04 4.83 25.22
N GLU A 98 9.88 4.26 24.93
CA GLU A 98 9.63 2.82 25.08
C GLU A 98 10.55 1.99 24.16
N TYR A 99 10.65 2.35 22.87
CA TYR A 99 11.57 1.68 21.95
C TYR A 99 13.01 1.69 22.46
N ARG A 100 13.50 2.82 22.99
CA ARG A 100 14.84 2.93 23.59
C ARG A 100 14.97 2.11 24.86
N THR A 101 13.98 2.18 25.75
CA THR A 101 13.95 1.42 27.01
C THR A 101 14.03 -0.09 26.76
N LEU A 102 13.40 -0.59 25.70
CA LEU A 102 13.51 -2.00 25.29
C LEU A 102 14.92 -2.34 24.78
N VAL A 103 15.50 -1.53 23.89
CA VAL A 103 16.86 -1.78 23.35
C VAL A 103 17.95 -1.64 24.41
N GLU A 104 17.79 -0.72 25.37
CA GLU A 104 18.75 -0.52 26.48
C GLU A 104 18.69 -1.63 27.55
N ASN A 105 17.53 -2.25 27.78
CA ASN A 105 17.36 -3.27 28.84
C ASN A 105 17.36 -4.73 28.35
N SER A 106 16.99 -5.01 27.09
CA SER A 106 16.91 -6.39 26.56
C SER A 106 18.28 -6.93 26.15
N GLY A 107 19.09 -7.36 27.14
CA GLY A 107 20.41 -7.98 26.94
C GLY A 107 20.45 -9.33 26.19
N ASN A 108 19.39 -9.67 25.45
CA ASN A 108 19.23 -10.86 24.61
C ASN A 108 18.49 -10.58 23.28
N ASP A 109 18.33 -9.31 22.90
CA ASP A 109 17.59 -8.83 21.72
C ASP A 109 16.12 -9.32 21.60
N ASN A 110 15.51 -9.81 22.69
CA ASN A 110 14.11 -10.21 22.72
C ASN A 110 13.23 -9.10 23.31
N TYR A 111 12.82 -8.14 22.46
CA TYR A 111 12.02 -6.98 22.87
C TYR A 111 10.51 -7.28 23.08
N GLU A 112 10.04 -8.46 22.64
CA GLU A 112 8.64 -8.91 22.55
C GLU A 112 7.69 -8.07 21.67
N LEU A 113 7.77 -6.74 21.73
CA LEU A 113 7.16 -5.77 20.82
C LEU A 113 7.73 -5.90 19.39
N ASP A 114 6.86 -5.97 18.37
CA ASP A 114 7.26 -6.02 16.94
C ASP A 114 6.51 -5.00 16.06
N TYR A 115 6.07 -3.89 16.68
CA TYR A 115 5.17 -2.93 16.06
C TYR A 115 5.97 -1.74 15.50
N PRO A 116 5.83 -1.37 14.22
CA PRO A 116 6.33 -0.10 13.72
C PRO A 116 5.45 1.07 14.21
N PRO A 117 5.96 2.32 14.24
CA PRO A 117 5.36 3.40 15.03
C PRO A 117 3.90 3.73 14.70
N GLY A 118 3.51 3.72 13.43
CA GLY A 118 2.10 3.95 13.05
C GLY A 118 1.13 2.93 13.66
N ARG A 119 1.56 1.68 13.87
CA ARG A 119 0.76 0.67 14.60
C ARG A 119 0.78 0.94 16.10
N LEU A 120 1.95 1.15 16.70
CA LEU A 120 2.06 1.31 18.16
C LEU A 120 1.32 2.57 18.65
N LEU A 121 1.47 3.70 17.96
CA LEU A 121 0.67 4.91 18.16
C LEU A 121 -0.84 4.65 18.07
N THR A 122 -1.28 3.82 17.12
CA THR A 122 -2.70 3.44 16.99
C THR A 122 -3.19 2.67 18.22
N MET A 123 -2.38 1.75 18.75
CA MET A 123 -2.72 1.00 19.96
C MET A 123 -2.69 1.89 21.22
N ALA A 124 -1.77 2.84 21.31
CA ALA A 124 -1.73 3.85 22.37
C ALA A 124 -2.96 4.77 22.31
N LEU A 125 -3.38 5.22 21.13
CA LEU A 125 -4.59 6.03 20.94
C LEU A 125 -5.86 5.25 21.33
N TRP A 126 -5.97 3.98 20.94
CA TRP A 126 -7.05 3.07 21.35
C TRP A 126 -7.08 2.86 22.86
N ARG A 127 -5.94 2.46 23.45
CA ARG A 127 -5.86 2.19 24.89
C ARG A 127 -6.17 3.44 25.72
N ARG A 128 -5.84 4.65 25.24
CA ARG A 128 -6.25 5.91 25.86
C ARG A 128 -7.77 6.09 25.89
N GLU A 129 -8.48 5.77 24.80
CA GLU A 129 -9.95 5.79 24.78
C GLU A 129 -10.54 4.80 25.80
N VAL A 130 -10.00 3.58 25.84
CA VAL A 130 -10.42 2.56 26.82
C VAL A 130 -10.13 3.02 28.25
N TRP A 131 -9.02 3.73 28.50
CA TRP A 131 -8.67 4.24 29.84
C TRP A 131 -9.65 5.33 30.32
N ARG A 132 -10.09 6.24 29.44
CA ARG A 132 -11.11 7.24 29.80
C ARG A 132 -12.45 6.62 30.23
N LYS A 133 -12.77 5.42 29.73
CA LYS A 133 -13.97 4.65 30.09
C LYS A 133 -13.75 3.75 31.31
N TYR A 134 -12.58 3.14 31.40
CA TYR A 134 -12.21 2.17 32.43
C TYR A 134 -10.81 2.48 33.00
N PRO A 135 -10.69 3.44 33.93
CA PRO A 135 -9.38 3.94 34.39
C PRO A 135 -8.52 2.88 35.09
N ASN A 136 -9.16 1.90 35.72
CA ASN A 136 -8.52 0.87 36.56
C ASN A 136 -8.24 -0.45 35.83
N LEU A 137 -8.55 -0.55 34.52
CA LEU A 137 -8.43 -1.80 33.77
C LEU A 137 -6.97 -2.09 33.39
N ALA A 138 -6.23 -2.81 34.24
CA ALA A 138 -4.81 -3.09 34.01
C ALA A 138 -4.53 -4.03 32.81
N HIS A 139 -5.43 -4.98 32.53
CA HIS A 139 -5.19 -6.07 31.57
C HIS A 139 -6.35 -6.24 30.58
N TRP A 140 -6.12 -7.01 29.51
CA TRP A 140 -7.16 -7.39 28.55
C TRP A 140 -8.27 -8.22 29.23
N VAL A 141 -9.54 -7.93 28.89
CA VAL A 141 -10.70 -8.69 29.38
C VAL A 141 -10.80 -9.99 28.58
N ASN A 142 -10.31 -11.10 29.14
CA ASN A 142 -10.37 -12.42 28.50
C ASN A 142 -11.58 -13.22 29.03
N PRO A 143 -12.51 -13.69 28.17
CA PRO A 143 -13.73 -14.37 28.61
C PRO A 143 -13.48 -15.79 29.14
N LEU A 144 -12.35 -16.42 28.77
CA LEU A 144 -12.02 -17.81 29.13
C LEU A 144 -11.17 -17.90 30.42
N ARG A 145 -10.93 -16.78 31.10
CA ARG A 145 -9.93 -16.69 32.18
C ARG A 145 -10.50 -16.34 33.57
N GLY A 146 -11.81 -16.45 33.74
CA GLY A 146 -12.47 -16.15 35.02
C GLY A 146 -13.82 -16.84 35.17
N SER A 147 -13.86 -17.88 36.01
CA SER A 147 -15.09 -18.40 36.62
C SER A 147 -15.54 -17.43 37.72
N ALA A 148 -16.39 -16.46 37.35
CA ALA A 148 -16.98 -15.47 38.26
C ALA A 148 -18.44 -15.16 37.86
N PRO A 149 -19.35 -15.00 38.84
CA PRO A 149 -20.80 -14.99 38.59
C PRO A 149 -21.34 -13.64 38.10
N MET A 150 -22.60 -13.67 37.64
CA MET A 150 -23.52 -12.54 37.41
C MET A 150 -22.87 -11.13 37.27
N ARG A 151 -22.47 -10.81 36.03
CA ARG A 151 -21.80 -9.55 35.66
C ARG A 151 -22.66 -8.33 35.97
N ARG A 152 -22.03 -7.24 36.42
CA ARG A 152 -22.74 -6.00 36.75
C ARG A 152 -22.82 -5.05 35.55
N PRO A 153 -23.95 -4.33 35.35
CA PRO A 153 -24.04 -3.28 34.34
C PRO A 153 -22.92 -2.24 34.50
N GLY A 154 -22.15 -2.02 33.44
CA GLY A 154 -21.00 -1.11 33.43
C GLY A 154 -19.63 -1.75 33.65
N GLU A 155 -19.53 -3.08 33.82
CA GLU A 155 -18.24 -3.78 33.80
C GLU A 155 -17.64 -3.83 32.37
N PRO A 156 -16.31 -3.71 32.21
CA PRO A 156 -15.67 -3.77 30.90
C PRO A 156 -15.78 -5.15 30.28
N THR A 157 -16.19 -5.20 29.01
CA THR A 157 -16.22 -6.42 28.18
C THR A 157 -15.23 -6.30 27.02
N GLU A 158 -15.08 -7.35 26.22
CA GLU A 158 -14.24 -7.34 25.01
C GLU A 158 -14.68 -6.28 23.97
N GLU A 159 -15.89 -5.72 24.08
CA GLU A 159 -16.37 -4.60 23.24
C GLU A 159 -15.51 -3.34 23.32
N ILE A 160 -14.59 -3.26 24.29
CA ILE A 160 -13.50 -2.28 24.25
C ILE A 160 -12.65 -2.37 22.96
N ALA A 161 -12.62 -3.51 22.26
CA ALA A 161 -12.02 -3.69 20.92
C ALA A 161 -12.78 -3.01 19.78
N SER A 162 -14.06 -2.63 19.97
CA SER A 162 -14.95 -2.15 18.91
C SER A 162 -14.34 -1.04 18.01
N PRO A 163 -13.52 -0.07 18.50
CA PRO A 163 -12.84 0.89 17.63
C PRO A 163 -11.86 0.24 16.62
N LEU A 164 -11.11 -0.80 17.03
CA LEU A 164 -10.18 -1.51 16.15
C LEU A 164 -10.92 -2.39 15.12
N LEU A 165 -12.01 -3.04 15.52
CA LEU A 165 -12.86 -3.82 14.60
C LEU A 165 -13.55 -2.93 13.56
N LYS A 166 -13.92 -1.70 13.94
CA LYS A 166 -14.41 -0.66 13.01
C LYS A 166 -13.31 -0.17 12.07
N LEU A 167 -12.07 -0.05 12.53
CA LEU A 167 -10.91 0.27 11.68
C LEU A 167 -10.61 -0.89 10.69
N ASN A 168 -10.70 -2.15 11.12
CA ASN A 168 -10.66 -3.32 10.25
C ASN A 168 -11.74 -3.22 9.16
N SER A 169 -13.01 -3.09 9.57
CA SER A 169 -14.16 -2.96 8.66
C SER A 169 -14.00 -1.82 7.63
N PHE A 170 -13.48 -0.67 8.07
CA PHE A 170 -13.18 0.48 7.20
C PHE A 170 -12.08 0.18 6.17
N ASN A 171 -11.01 -0.50 6.59
CA ASN A 171 -9.93 -0.92 5.69
C ASN A 171 -10.41 -1.98 4.69
N GLU A 172 -11.25 -2.92 5.11
CA GLU A 172 -11.85 -3.94 4.23
C GLU A 172 -12.78 -3.31 3.17
N ALA A 173 -13.64 -2.39 3.57
CA ALA A 173 -14.50 -1.64 2.66
C ALA A 173 -13.68 -0.78 1.68
N SER A 174 -12.63 -0.12 2.17
CA SER A 174 -11.71 0.68 1.35
C SER A 174 -10.97 -0.21 0.34
N ALA A 175 -10.53 -1.40 0.74
CA ALA A 175 -9.90 -2.37 -0.16
C ALA A 175 -10.86 -2.84 -1.27
N ALA A 176 -12.09 -3.20 -0.91
CA ALA A 176 -13.12 -3.59 -1.88
C ALA A 176 -13.36 -2.50 -2.94
N ILE A 177 -13.50 -1.24 -2.51
CA ILE A 177 -13.70 -0.08 -3.40
C ILE A 177 -12.47 0.17 -4.28
N LEU A 178 -11.25 0.17 -3.72
CA LEU A 178 -10.02 0.44 -4.47
C LEU A 178 -9.71 -0.66 -5.49
N ALA A 179 -9.88 -1.94 -5.12
CA ALA A 179 -9.76 -3.06 -6.04
C ALA A 179 -10.76 -2.96 -7.20
N ALA A 180 -12.02 -2.64 -6.92
CA ALA A 180 -13.04 -2.40 -7.93
C ALA A 180 -12.69 -1.25 -8.90
N LEU A 181 -12.15 -0.14 -8.39
CA LEU A 181 -11.66 0.97 -9.23
C LEU A 181 -10.51 0.53 -10.15
N ILE A 182 -9.56 -0.26 -9.66
CA ILE A 182 -8.42 -0.77 -10.45
C ILE A 182 -8.90 -1.76 -11.52
N VAL A 183 -9.77 -2.71 -11.16
CA VAL A 183 -10.38 -3.68 -12.09
C VAL A 183 -11.17 -2.95 -13.17
N GLY A 184 -12.07 -2.04 -12.79
CA GLY A 184 -12.86 -1.23 -13.72
C GLY A 184 -11.98 -0.43 -14.69
N LEU A 185 -10.95 0.24 -14.17
CA LEU A 185 -9.99 1.02 -14.97
C LEU A 185 -9.27 0.16 -16.02
N TRP A 186 -8.73 -1.01 -15.65
CA TRP A 186 -7.96 -1.84 -16.56
C TRP A 186 -8.82 -2.66 -17.55
N VAL A 187 -10.00 -3.12 -17.13
CA VAL A 187 -10.98 -3.73 -18.05
C VAL A 187 -11.47 -2.71 -19.07
N TRP A 188 -11.80 -1.48 -18.64
CA TRP A 188 -12.21 -0.39 -19.54
C TRP A 188 -11.11 0.01 -20.53
N ARG A 189 -9.85 0.13 -20.07
CA ARG A 189 -8.68 0.37 -20.94
C ARG A 189 -8.51 -0.72 -22.00
N SER A 190 -8.80 -1.98 -21.66
CA SER A 190 -8.78 -3.10 -22.61
C SER A 190 -9.95 -3.08 -23.59
N ALA A 191 -11.15 -2.73 -23.13
CA ALA A 191 -12.35 -2.59 -23.95
C ALA A 191 -12.17 -1.55 -25.06
N ASP A 192 -11.58 -0.40 -24.71
CA ASP A 192 -11.36 0.70 -25.65
C ASP A 192 -10.34 0.34 -26.75
N ARG A 193 -9.24 -0.35 -26.38
CA ARG A 193 -8.27 -0.90 -27.35
C ARG A 193 -8.95 -1.82 -28.38
N ARG A 194 -9.91 -2.64 -27.95
CA ARG A 194 -10.63 -3.56 -28.86
C ARG A 194 -11.54 -2.80 -29.83
N ARG A 195 -12.18 -1.69 -29.42
CA ARG A 195 -13.07 -0.91 -30.30
C ARG A 195 -12.39 -0.38 -31.56
N GLY A 196 -11.09 -0.08 -31.53
CA GLY A 196 -10.32 0.24 -32.73
C GLY A 196 -10.36 -0.87 -33.79
N LEU A 197 -10.35 -2.13 -33.37
CA LEU A 197 -10.41 -3.31 -34.25
C LEU A 197 -11.84 -3.59 -34.75
N TYR A 198 -12.87 -3.41 -33.90
CA TYR A 198 -14.27 -3.48 -34.34
C TYR A 198 -14.59 -2.46 -35.43
N ARG A 199 -13.93 -1.29 -35.41
CA ARG A 199 -14.08 -0.24 -36.44
C ARG A 199 -13.48 -0.63 -37.81
N HIS A 200 -12.86 -1.80 -37.93
CA HIS A 200 -12.37 -2.39 -39.18
C HIS A 200 -13.03 -3.75 -39.48
N GLY A 201 -14.25 -3.99 -38.99
CA GLY A 201 -15.14 -5.07 -39.47
C GLY A 201 -14.94 -6.47 -38.88
N PHE A 202 -13.84 -6.73 -38.16
CA PHE A 202 -13.44 -8.10 -37.78
C PHE A 202 -14.31 -8.86 -36.75
N TYR A 203 -15.34 -8.25 -36.14
CA TYR A 203 -16.16 -8.91 -35.11
C TYR A 203 -17.63 -8.46 -35.09
N ARG A 204 -18.55 -9.40 -34.78
CA ARG A 204 -20.00 -9.17 -34.57
C ARG A 204 -20.28 -8.18 -33.43
N ARG A 205 -21.37 -7.41 -33.53
CA ARG A 205 -21.87 -6.55 -32.44
C ARG A 205 -22.45 -7.40 -31.29
N PRO A 206 -22.23 -7.04 -30.02
CA PRO A 206 -22.83 -7.72 -28.86
C PRO A 206 -24.32 -7.40 -28.70
N ARG A 207 -25.02 -8.23 -27.90
CA ARG A 207 -26.44 -8.09 -27.53
C ARG A 207 -26.58 -7.39 -26.17
N ALA A 208 -27.81 -6.98 -25.83
CA ALA A 208 -28.16 -6.31 -24.57
C ALA A 208 -28.59 -7.29 -23.45
N ASP A 209 -28.77 -8.57 -23.79
CA ASP A 209 -29.15 -9.68 -22.91
C ASP A 209 -28.25 -9.80 -21.67
N GLY A 210 -26.93 -9.73 -21.83
CA GLY A 210 -25.96 -9.86 -20.74
C GLY A 210 -26.05 -8.78 -19.66
N VAL A 211 -26.57 -7.58 -19.97
CA VAL A 211 -26.77 -6.52 -18.97
C VAL A 211 -28.04 -6.78 -18.15
N ILE A 212 -29.13 -7.19 -18.80
CA ILE A 212 -30.38 -7.54 -18.12
C ILE A 212 -30.17 -8.76 -17.21
N ALA A 213 -29.48 -9.79 -17.69
CA ALA A 213 -29.14 -10.97 -16.89
C ALA A 213 -28.28 -10.64 -15.66
N PHE A 214 -27.38 -9.65 -15.75
CA PHE A 214 -26.58 -9.20 -14.60
C PHE A 214 -27.40 -8.37 -13.60
N ILE A 215 -28.35 -7.55 -14.07
CA ILE A 215 -29.28 -6.85 -13.19
C ILE A 215 -30.15 -7.88 -12.45
N ILE A 216 -30.69 -8.89 -13.14
CA ILE A 216 -31.48 -9.97 -12.51
C ILE A 216 -30.64 -10.80 -11.53
N THR A 217 -29.42 -11.19 -11.88
CA THR A 217 -28.57 -11.99 -10.97
C THR A 217 -28.02 -11.18 -9.80
N SER A 218 -27.78 -9.88 -9.95
CA SER A 218 -27.53 -8.99 -8.79
C SER A 218 -28.80 -8.69 -7.98
N SER A 219 -30.00 -8.75 -8.60
CA SER A 219 -31.28 -8.69 -7.86
C SER A 219 -31.51 -9.96 -7.06
N ALA A 220 -31.11 -11.12 -7.59
CA ALA A 220 -31.13 -12.40 -6.87
C ALA A 220 -30.08 -12.42 -5.74
N LEU A 221 -28.88 -11.87 -5.95
CA LEU A 221 -27.90 -11.66 -4.88
C LEU A 221 -28.48 -10.77 -3.78
N PHE A 222 -29.04 -9.62 -4.16
CA PHE A 222 -29.68 -8.68 -3.24
C PHE A 222 -30.82 -9.34 -2.47
N TYR A 223 -31.67 -10.10 -3.15
CA TYR A 223 -32.80 -10.80 -2.53
C TYR A 223 -32.35 -11.92 -1.60
N GLY A 224 -31.39 -12.77 -2.01
CA GLY A 224 -30.81 -13.82 -1.17
C GLY A 224 -30.14 -13.25 0.09
N LEU A 225 -29.28 -12.23 -0.07
CA LEU A 225 -28.67 -11.52 1.07
C LEU A 225 -29.70 -10.75 1.92
N PHE A 226 -30.83 -10.32 1.36
CA PHE A 226 -31.90 -9.65 2.10
C PHE A 226 -32.80 -10.65 2.86
N VAL A 227 -33.05 -11.83 2.29
CA VAL A 227 -33.78 -12.93 2.92
C VAL A 227 -32.93 -13.58 4.02
N ALA A 228 -31.63 -13.79 3.78
CA ALA A 228 -30.66 -14.15 4.83
C ALA A 228 -30.38 -13.02 5.84
N ALA A 229 -30.92 -11.81 5.60
CA ALA A 229 -30.89 -10.68 6.54
C ALA A 229 -32.29 -10.30 7.09
N ILE A 230 -33.31 -11.13 6.84
CA ILE A 230 -34.36 -11.37 7.84
C ILE A 230 -33.60 -11.83 9.10
N PRO A 231 -33.96 -11.38 10.31
CA PRO A 231 -33.25 -11.82 11.51
C PRO A 231 -33.19 -13.35 11.54
N SER A 232 -31.97 -13.88 11.70
CA SER A 232 -31.78 -15.29 12.07
C SER A 232 -32.73 -15.62 13.21
N PRO A 233 -33.33 -16.83 13.27
CA PRO A 233 -33.85 -17.32 14.54
C PRO A 233 -32.76 -17.13 15.62
N ALA A 234 -33.18 -16.73 16.81
CA ALA A 234 -32.25 -16.49 17.91
C ALA A 234 -31.33 -17.72 18.08
N PRO A 235 -30.01 -17.54 18.19
CA PRO A 235 -29.09 -18.67 18.29
C PRO A 235 -29.51 -19.57 19.46
N PRO A 236 -29.32 -20.90 19.35
CA PRO A 236 -29.84 -21.82 20.35
C PRO A 236 -29.29 -21.45 21.74
N PRO A 237 -30.11 -21.61 22.81
CA PRO A 237 -29.82 -21.05 24.12
C PRO A 237 -28.52 -21.64 24.66
N SER A 238 -27.58 -20.79 25.05
CA SER A 238 -26.23 -21.25 25.43
C SER A 238 -26.22 -21.67 26.90
N VAL A 239 -26.02 -22.97 27.16
CA VAL A 239 -26.01 -23.59 28.50
C VAL A 239 -24.60 -24.01 28.92
N THR A 240 -24.25 -23.74 30.18
CA THR A 240 -23.01 -24.20 30.83
C THR A 240 -23.27 -24.63 32.27
N ILE A 241 -22.55 -25.64 32.77
CA ILE A 241 -22.60 -26.02 34.20
C ILE A 241 -21.90 -24.92 35.01
N ALA A 242 -22.59 -24.35 36.02
CA ALA A 242 -22.12 -23.19 36.77
C ALA A 242 -21.17 -23.56 37.94
N SER A 243 -21.45 -24.67 38.61
CA SER A 243 -20.68 -25.17 39.76
C SER A 243 -20.89 -26.68 39.97
N PRO A 244 -20.05 -27.37 40.76
CA PRO A 244 -20.23 -28.79 41.05
C PRO A 244 -21.60 -29.08 41.69
N PRO A 245 -22.22 -30.24 41.39
CA PRO A 245 -23.47 -30.65 42.03
C PRO A 245 -23.39 -30.69 43.56
N THR A 246 -24.46 -30.29 44.25
CA THR A 246 -24.59 -30.51 45.70
C THR A 246 -25.49 -31.71 45.95
N VAL A 247 -24.94 -32.77 46.55
CA VAL A 247 -25.64 -34.03 46.83
C VAL A 247 -26.06 -34.08 48.30
N PHE A 248 -27.31 -34.47 48.57
CA PHE A 248 -27.87 -34.66 49.90
C PHE A 248 -28.53 -36.03 50.01
N VAL A 249 -28.44 -36.68 51.17
CA VAL A 249 -29.12 -37.96 51.43
C VAL A 249 -30.53 -37.68 51.96
N VAL A 250 -31.54 -38.31 51.36
CA VAL A 250 -32.93 -38.25 51.79
C VAL A 250 -33.30 -39.46 52.67
N ALA A 251 -34.38 -39.33 53.44
CA ALA A 251 -34.70 -40.22 54.57
C ALA A 251 -35.03 -41.68 54.19
N ASP A 252 -35.22 -41.98 52.89
CA ASP A 252 -35.41 -43.34 52.36
C ASP A 252 -34.09 -44.04 51.97
N GLY A 253 -32.95 -43.36 52.15
CA GLY A 253 -31.61 -43.86 51.80
C GLY A 253 -31.20 -43.60 50.35
N ARG A 254 -32.00 -42.88 49.56
CA ARG A 254 -31.58 -42.34 48.26
C ARG A 254 -30.82 -41.01 48.42
N CYS A 255 -30.27 -40.52 47.32
CA CYS A 255 -29.67 -39.19 47.25
C CYS A 255 -30.49 -38.28 46.32
N ASP A 256 -30.55 -37.00 46.65
CA ASP A 256 -30.99 -35.95 45.72
C ASP A 256 -29.77 -35.08 45.35
N ALA A 257 -29.70 -34.62 44.11
CA ALA A 257 -28.56 -33.85 43.60
C ALA A 257 -29.01 -32.53 42.97
N THR A 258 -28.55 -31.40 43.50
CA THR A 258 -28.79 -30.07 42.92
C THR A 258 -27.72 -29.77 41.88
N ILE A 259 -28.14 -29.67 40.61
CA ILE A 259 -27.33 -29.25 39.47
C ILE A 259 -27.49 -27.74 39.28
N TYR A 260 -26.38 -27.03 39.04
CA TYR A 260 -26.38 -25.59 38.78
C TYR A 260 -25.94 -25.32 37.34
N ALA A 261 -26.69 -24.47 36.64
CA ALA A 261 -26.39 -24.05 35.28
C ALA A 261 -26.44 -22.53 35.15
N THR A 262 -25.66 -22.00 34.21
CA THR A 262 -25.85 -20.66 33.64
C THR A 262 -26.39 -20.85 32.23
N VAL A 263 -27.51 -20.22 31.89
CA VAL A 263 -28.11 -20.33 30.55
C VAL A 263 -28.53 -18.97 30.03
N ASN A 264 -28.13 -18.63 28.80
CA ASN A 264 -28.65 -17.45 28.10
C ASN A 264 -29.75 -17.88 27.12
N PRO A 265 -30.99 -17.36 27.23
CA PRO A 265 -32.10 -17.67 26.31
C PRO A 265 -31.95 -17.05 24.91
N GLN A 266 -30.94 -16.19 24.69
CA GLN A 266 -30.58 -15.52 23.43
C GLN A 266 -31.70 -14.65 22.82
N GLY A 267 -32.68 -14.25 23.63
CA GLY A 267 -33.84 -13.43 23.24
C GLY A 267 -35.13 -14.21 22.96
N THR A 268 -35.11 -15.54 22.99
CA THR A 268 -36.33 -16.39 22.90
C THR A 268 -36.65 -17.07 24.23
N LEU A 269 -37.84 -17.68 24.32
CA LEU A 269 -38.18 -18.55 25.44
C LEU A 269 -37.41 -19.87 25.29
N ALA A 270 -36.65 -20.24 26.32
CA ALA A 270 -35.92 -21.50 26.38
C ALA A 270 -36.40 -22.39 27.54
N HIS A 271 -36.47 -23.69 27.27
CA HIS A 271 -36.79 -24.75 28.21
C HIS A 271 -35.48 -25.45 28.60
N VAL A 272 -35.19 -25.59 29.89
CA VAL A 272 -33.95 -26.19 30.40
C VAL A 272 -34.26 -27.37 31.30
N ASN A 273 -33.68 -28.53 31.01
CA ASN A 273 -33.79 -29.76 31.79
C ASN A 273 -32.42 -30.44 31.92
N VAL A 274 -32.31 -31.40 32.83
CA VAL A 274 -31.14 -32.26 32.97
C VAL A 274 -31.54 -33.68 32.60
N GLU A 275 -30.79 -34.28 31.70
CA GLU A 275 -30.90 -35.70 31.36
C GLU A 275 -29.79 -36.46 32.09
N TRP A 276 -30.12 -37.58 32.74
CA TRP A 276 -29.18 -38.30 33.60
C TRP A 276 -29.37 -39.82 33.61
N GLY A 277 -28.31 -40.54 34.02
CA GLY A 277 -28.27 -41.98 34.10
C GLY A 277 -27.05 -42.50 34.87
N THR A 278 -26.92 -43.83 34.95
CA THR A 278 -25.84 -44.53 35.67
C THR A 278 -24.97 -45.38 34.73
N ALA A 279 -25.02 -45.08 33.43
CA ALA A 279 -24.23 -45.73 32.39
C ALA A 279 -23.80 -44.70 31.35
N ASP A 280 -22.55 -44.82 30.89
CA ASP A 280 -21.92 -43.89 29.94
C ASP A 280 -22.76 -43.73 28.66
N GLY A 281 -22.95 -42.47 28.24
CA GLY A 281 -23.75 -42.10 27.07
C GLY A 281 -25.25 -42.41 27.13
N SER A 282 -25.80 -42.81 28.29
CA SER A 282 -27.19 -43.25 28.42
C SER A 282 -27.96 -42.48 29.51
N TYR A 283 -29.00 -41.75 29.08
CA TYR A 283 -29.79 -40.86 29.94
C TYR A 283 -31.28 -41.28 29.96
N PRO A 284 -31.65 -42.36 30.67
CA PRO A 284 -33.03 -42.82 30.76
C PRO A 284 -33.94 -41.92 31.61
N ASN A 285 -33.37 -41.03 32.43
CA ASN A 285 -34.09 -40.15 33.33
C ASN A 285 -33.96 -38.69 32.87
N ILE A 286 -35.04 -37.91 33.03
CA ILE A 286 -35.09 -36.48 32.70
C ILE A 286 -35.68 -35.73 33.90
N SER A 287 -35.12 -34.58 34.26
CA SER A 287 -35.65 -33.69 35.31
C SER A 287 -36.91 -32.94 34.88
N ASP A 288 -37.55 -32.26 35.83
CA ASP A 288 -38.46 -31.16 35.52
C ASP A 288 -37.77 -30.09 34.65
N SER A 289 -38.56 -29.43 33.81
CA SER A 289 -38.09 -28.37 32.90
C SER A 289 -38.34 -26.97 33.47
N ARG A 290 -37.31 -26.13 33.47
CA ARG A 290 -37.38 -24.70 33.77
C ARG A 290 -37.60 -23.88 32.50
N GLN A 291 -38.44 -22.86 32.55
CA GLN A 291 -38.56 -21.86 31.49
C GLN A 291 -37.79 -20.59 31.86
N ILE A 292 -37.04 -20.05 30.90
CA ILE A 292 -36.25 -18.82 31.03
C ILE A 292 -36.40 -17.97 29.76
N GLN A 293 -36.36 -16.64 29.89
CA GLN A 293 -36.54 -15.72 28.77
C GLN A 293 -35.79 -14.41 28.99
N GLY A 294 -34.99 -14.00 28.00
CA GLY A 294 -34.17 -12.79 28.07
C GLY A 294 -32.97 -12.85 27.11
N THR A 295 -32.17 -11.79 27.07
CA THR A 295 -30.93 -11.69 26.28
C THR A 295 -29.66 -11.87 27.10
N ASP A 296 -29.79 -11.90 28.42
CA ASP A 296 -28.69 -12.03 29.37
C ASP A 296 -28.64 -13.46 29.96
N PRO A 297 -27.47 -13.95 30.42
CA PRO A 297 -27.37 -15.24 31.07
C PRO A 297 -28.03 -15.24 32.46
N GLU A 298 -28.85 -16.25 32.73
CA GLU A 298 -29.52 -16.49 34.00
C GLU A 298 -28.91 -17.73 34.70
N ASP A 299 -28.62 -17.61 35.99
CA ASP A 299 -28.14 -18.73 36.81
C ASP A 299 -29.34 -19.49 37.42
N LEU A 300 -29.42 -20.79 37.19
CA LEU A 300 -30.55 -21.65 37.58
C LEU A 300 -30.11 -22.93 38.28
N SER A 301 -30.99 -23.46 39.14
CA SER A 301 -30.81 -24.75 39.81
C SER A 301 -31.94 -25.73 39.48
N ILE A 302 -31.54 -26.99 39.25
CA ILE A 302 -32.41 -28.12 38.92
C ILE A 302 -32.07 -29.26 39.88
N VAL A 303 -33.06 -29.85 40.54
CA VAL A 303 -32.86 -30.98 41.45
C VAL A 303 -33.14 -32.29 40.73
N LEU A 304 -32.23 -33.24 40.86
CA LEU A 304 -32.42 -34.63 40.48
C LEU A 304 -32.88 -35.39 41.72
N HIS A 305 -34.07 -35.98 41.65
CA HIS A 305 -34.65 -36.71 42.78
C HIS A 305 -34.39 -38.22 42.68
N GLY A 306 -34.12 -38.86 43.82
CA GLY A 306 -34.07 -40.32 43.95
C GLY A 306 -32.86 -40.99 43.26
N VAL A 307 -31.75 -40.27 43.14
CA VAL A 307 -30.47 -40.74 42.60
C VAL A 307 -29.95 -41.93 43.42
N PRO A 308 -29.52 -43.05 42.79
CA PRO A 308 -28.96 -44.19 43.50
C PRO A 308 -27.68 -43.80 44.27
N PRO A 309 -27.53 -44.15 45.57
CA PRO A 309 -26.36 -43.78 46.36
C PRO A 309 -25.11 -44.60 45.97
N LYS A 310 -23.93 -44.01 46.14
CA LYS A 310 -22.61 -44.62 45.87
C LYS A 310 -22.41 -45.10 44.42
N GLN A 311 -22.95 -44.37 43.44
CA GLN A 311 -22.80 -44.67 42.02
C GLN A 311 -22.28 -43.44 41.27
N THR A 312 -21.54 -43.68 40.19
CA THR A 312 -21.23 -42.64 39.19
C THR A 312 -22.50 -42.31 38.42
N VAL A 313 -22.89 -41.04 38.45
CA VAL A 313 -24.05 -40.51 37.76
C VAL A 313 -23.55 -39.66 36.59
N HIS A 314 -23.92 -40.08 35.38
CA HIS A 314 -23.71 -39.35 34.15
C HIS A 314 -24.88 -38.38 33.94
N TYR A 315 -24.60 -37.12 33.63
CA TYR A 315 -25.63 -36.12 33.37
C TYR A 315 -25.20 -35.09 32.32
N ARG A 316 -26.18 -34.56 31.59
CA ARG A 316 -26.02 -33.40 30.71
C ARG A 316 -27.17 -32.42 30.90
N ILE A 317 -26.89 -31.13 30.78
CA ILE A 317 -27.90 -30.07 30.84
C ILE A 317 -28.31 -29.73 29.41
N VAL A 318 -29.60 -29.82 29.12
CA VAL A 318 -30.20 -29.58 27.80
C VAL A 318 -31.02 -28.29 27.87
N ALA A 319 -30.84 -27.42 26.88
CA ALA A 319 -31.58 -26.17 26.74
C ALA A 319 -32.15 -26.07 25.32
N THR A 320 -33.47 -25.97 25.21
CA THR A 320 -34.22 -25.99 23.93
C THR A 320 -35.09 -24.75 23.79
N ASN A 321 -34.95 -24.01 22.69
CA ASN A 321 -35.91 -22.97 22.30
C ASN A 321 -36.87 -23.48 21.19
N ALA A 322 -38.01 -22.80 21.03
CA ALA A 322 -38.97 -23.10 19.98
C ALA A 322 -38.52 -22.50 18.63
N GLY A 323 -37.66 -23.22 17.90
CA GLY A 323 -37.15 -22.82 16.58
C GLY A 323 -38.18 -22.89 15.44
N ASP A 324 -37.79 -22.44 14.24
CA ASP A 324 -38.59 -22.63 13.01
C ASP A 324 -38.78 -24.15 12.76
N PRO A 325 -40.00 -24.64 12.44
CA PRO A 325 -40.25 -26.04 12.10
C PRO A 325 -39.32 -26.67 11.03
N ARG A 326 -38.59 -25.86 10.26
CA ARG A 326 -37.57 -26.31 9.29
C ARG A 326 -36.25 -26.76 9.93
N GLU A 327 -35.95 -26.40 11.19
CA GLU A 327 -34.59 -26.51 11.73
C GLU A 327 -34.17 -27.90 12.24
N LEU A 328 -35.01 -28.93 12.14
CA LEU A 328 -34.65 -30.33 12.44
C LEU A 328 -33.96 -30.55 13.81
N GLY A 329 -34.29 -29.73 14.81
CA GLY A 329 -33.76 -29.84 16.17
C GLY A 329 -32.60 -28.90 16.54
N ARG A 330 -32.16 -27.99 15.64
CA ARG A 330 -31.05 -27.06 15.92
C ARG A 330 -31.30 -26.04 17.04
N GLY A 331 -32.55 -25.86 17.49
CA GLY A 331 -32.92 -25.04 18.65
C GLY A 331 -32.47 -25.60 20.01
N THR A 332 -31.79 -26.75 20.04
CA THR A 332 -31.33 -27.43 21.27
C THR A 332 -29.80 -27.36 21.42
N THR A 333 -29.34 -26.73 22.49
CA THR A 333 -27.95 -26.85 23.00
C THR A 333 -27.93 -27.86 24.14
N GLN A 334 -26.82 -28.57 24.31
CA GLN A 334 -26.59 -29.46 25.44
C GLN A 334 -25.13 -29.38 25.89
N THR A 335 -24.87 -29.63 27.18
CA THR A 335 -23.49 -29.79 27.67
C THR A 335 -22.90 -31.12 27.20
N ASP A 336 -21.58 -31.25 27.27
CA ASP A 336 -20.95 -32.57 27.30
C ASP A 336 -21.48 -33.41 28.48
N ASP A 337 -21.18 -34.71 28.46
CA ASP A 337 -21.37 -35.57 29.62
C ASP A 337 -20.51 -35.09 30.80
N ALA A 338 -21.14 -34.90 31.94
CA ALA A 338 -20.49 -34.61 33.20
C ALA A 338 -20.83 -35.71 34.21
N THR A 339 -19.89 -36.02 35.09
CA THR A 339 -20.08 -37.05 36.12
C THR A 339 -19.98 -36.47 37.53
N PHE A 340 -20.76 -37.05 38.44
CA PHE A 340 -20.55 -36.94 39.89
C PHE A 340 -20.75 -38.31 40.54
N ILE A 341 -20.21 -38.52 41.74
CA ILE A 341 -20.50 -39.72 42.53
C ILE A 341 -21.49 -39.32 43.61
N SER A 342 -22.58 -40.08 43.75
CA SER A 342 -23.69 -39.77 44.67
C SER A 342 -23.40 -39.98 46.16
N ASP A 343 -22.13 -39.93 46.57
CA ASP A 343 -21.67 -39.98 47.96
C ASP A 343 -20.49 -39.05 48.31
N SER A 344 -19.92 -38.32 47.33
CA SER A 344 -18.65 -37.62 47.51
C SER A 344 -18.53 -36.32 46.69
N VAL A 345 -18.03 -35.25 47.33
CA VAL A 345 -17.87 -33.92 46.73
C VAL A 345 -16.48 -33.82 46.09
N ILE A 346 -16.40 -34.05 44.77
CA ILE A 346 -15.20 -33.87 43.94
C ILE A 346 -15.57 -33.07 42.68
N GLN A 347 -14.65 -32.24 42.17
CA GLN A 347 -14.92 -31.34 41.04
C GLN A 347 -15.00 -32.08 39.70
N PRO A 348 -15.99 -31.79 38.84
CA PRO A 348 -16.00 -32.21 37.44
C PRO A 348 -15.05 -31.35 36.58
N SER A 349 -14.71 -31.86 35.39
CA SER A 349 -13.96 -31.14 34.35
C SER A 349 -14.73 -29.95 33.77
N GLN A 350 -14.00 -28.98 33.21
CA GLN A 350 -14.58 -27.80 32.53
C GLN A 350 -15.39 -28.22 31.28
N PRO A 351 -16.69 -27.87 31.16
CA PRO A 351 -17.50 -28.19 29.98
C PRO A 351 -17.08 -27.42 28.73
N ARG A 352 -17.30 -28.01 27.56
CA ARG A 352 -16.71 -27.59 26.29
C ARG A 352 -17.78 -27.10 25.31
N ALA A 353 -18.34 -25.93 25.62
CA ALA A 353 -19.46 -25.31 24.90
C ALA A 353 -19.33 -25.42 23.37
N THR A 354 -20.20 -26.25 22.78
CA THR A 354 -20.36 -26.38 21.32
C THR A 354 -21.32 -25.29 20.83
N PHE A 355 -20.92 -24.56 19.80
CA PHE A 355 -21.72 -23.45 19.26
C PHE A 355 -22.40 -23.89 17.97
N GLY A 356 -23.64 -23.44 17.76
CA GLY A 356 -24.32 -23.52 16.47
C GLY A 356 -23.53 -22.81 15.36
N ALA A 357 -23.84 -23.12 14.10
CA ALA A 357 -23.06 -22.64 12.96
C ALA A 357 -23.02 -21.09 12.89
N VAL A 358 -21.80 -20.55 12.98
CA VAL A 358 -21.46 -19.11 12.99
C VAL A 358 -21.72 -18.39 11.65
N TRP A 359 -21.88 -19.16 10.58
CA TRP A 359 -21.81 -18.68 9.20
C TRP A 359 -23.14 -18.88 8.48
N LEU A 360 -23.23 -18.33 7.26
CA LEU A 360 -24.14 -18.88 6.26
C LEU A 360 -24.05 -20.41 6.29
N ASP A 361 -25.19 -21.09 6.27
CA ASP A 361 -25.18 -22.55 6.24
C ASP A 361 -24.67 -23.09 4.89
N THR A 362 -24.52 -24.41 4.77
CA THR A 362 -23.99 -25.02 3.54
C THR A 362 -24.88 -24.76 2.33
N GLU A 363 -26.19 -24.59 2.51
CA GLU A 363 -27.14 -24.30 1.44
C GLU A 363 -27.00 -22.84 1.01
N GLN A 364 -26.96 -21.91 1.96
CA GLN A 364 -26.76 -20.47 1.73
C GLN A 364 -25.40 -20.15 1.08
N TRP A 365 -24.32 -20.84 1.46
CA TRP A 365 -23.02 -20.72 0.76
C TRP A 365 -23.09 -21.25 -0.68
N VAL A 366 -23.82 -22.33 -0.92
CA VAL A 366 -24.04 -22.89 -2.26
C VAL A 366 -24.90 -21.96 -3.12
N GLU A 367 -25.98 -21.38 -2.57
CA GLU A 367 -26.78 -20.36 -3.24
C GLU A 367 -25.95 -19.12 -3.61
N LEU A 368 -25.18 -18.59 -2.66
CA LEU A 368 -24.27 -17.46 -2.90
C LEU A 368 -23.26 -17.79 -4.02
N GLY A 369 -22.70 -19.00 -4.01
CA GLY A 369 -21.83 -19.52 -5.06
C GLY A 369 -22.51 -19.61 -6.43
N ILE A 370 -23.73 -20.15 -6.50
CA ILE A 370 -24.56 -20.23 -7.73
C ILE A 370 -24.84 -18.82 -8.26
N VAL A 371 -25.17 -17.87 -7.40
CA VAL A 371 -25.42 -16.47 -7.79
C VAL A 371 -24.16 -15.79 -8.31
N PHE A 372 -23.00 -15.96 -7.67
CA PHE A 372 -21.72 -15.46 -8.19
C PHE A 372 -21.37 -16.09 -9.55
N LEU A 373 -21.61 -17.39 -9.75
CA LEU A 373 -21.44 -18.06 -11.04
C LEU A 373 -22.39 -17.49 -12.11
N ALA A 374 -23.64 -17.18 -11.75
CA ALA A 374 -24.63 -16.57 -12.65
C ALA A 374 -24.30 -15.10 -13.01
N MET A 375 -23.75 -14.32 -12.07
CA MET A 375 -23.19 -12.99 -12.33
C MET A 375 -21.99 -13.05 -13.28
N CYS A 376 -21.06 -13.98 -13.03
CA CYS A 376 -19.89 -14.25 -13.88
C CYS A 376 -20.29 -14.70 -15.30
N TRP A 377 -21.31 -15.55 -15.44
CA TRP A 377 -21.89 -15.96 -16.72
C TRP A 377 -22.54 -14.77 -17.47
N SER A 378 -23.29 -13.93 -16.75
CA SER A 378 -23.92 -12.73 -17.31
C SER A 378 -22.86 -11.74 -17.83
N MET A 379 -21.78 -11.53 -17.07
CA MET A 379 -20.62 -10.75 -17.48
C MET A 379 -19.96 -11.25 -18.78
N ARG A 380 -19.93 -12.57 -19.03
CA ARG A 380 -19.35 -13.10 -20.30
C ARG A 380 -20.11 -12.62 -21.53
N ARG A 381 -21.42 -12.33 -21.42
CA ARG A 381 -22.28 -11.88 -22.55
C ARG A 381 -22.30 -10.36 -22.78
N MET A 382 -21.80 -9.56 -21.84
CA MET A 382 -21.75 -8.10 -21.97
C MET A 382 -20.74 -7.59 -23.01
N ASP A 383 -21.04 -6.44 -23.64
CA ASP A 383 -20.04 -5.61 -24.34
C ASP A 383 -18.85 -5.28 -23.40
N PRO A 384 -17.60 -5.28 -23.89
CA PRO A 384 -16.42 -5.01 -23.08
C PRO A 384 -16.47 -3.73 -22.22
N ARG A 385 -17.21 -2.69 -22.59
CA ARG A 385 -17.38 -1.48 -21.73
C ARG A 385 -18.31 -1.72 -20.53
N HIS A 386 -19.36 -2.54 -20.68
CA HIS A 386 -20.23 -2.89 -19.54
C HIS A 386 -19.56 -3.90 -18.61
N ARG A 387 -18.74 -4.81 -19.17
CA ARG A 387 -17.89 -5.72 -18.38
C ARG A 387 -17.00 -5.03 -17.36
N ALA A 388 -16.63 -3.76 -17.58
CA ALA A 388 -15.75 -3.02 -16.67
C ALA A 388 -16.40 -2.73 -15.31
N TRP A 389 -17.61 -2.18 -15.30
CA TRP A 389 -18.33 -1.91 -14.04
C TRP A 389 -18.86 -3.20 -13.41
N ALA A 390 -19.28 -4.18 -14.21
CA ALA A 390 -19.75 -5.46 -13.69
C ALA A 390 -18.61 -6.25 -13.00
N ALA A 391 -17.41 -6.28 -13.59
CA ALA A 391 -16.23 -6.87 -12.96
C ALA A 391 -15.80 -6.10 -11.70
N ALA A 392 -15.94 -4.77 -11.69
CA ALA A 392 -15.68 -3.96 -10.51
C ALA A 392 -16.64 -4.31 -9.35
N ILE A 393 -17.95 -4.43 -9.62
CA ILE A 393 -18.95 -4.84 -8.62
C ILE A 393 -18.66 -6.24 -8.09
N VAL A 394 -18.42 -7.23 -8.96
CA VAL A 394 -18.12 -8.61 -8.52
C VAL A 394 -16.83 -8.66 -7.68
N CYS A 395 -15.80 -7.89 -8.05
CA CYS A 395 -14.56 -7.79 -7.26
C CYS A 395 -14.79 -7.15 -5.88
N ALA A 396 -15.55 -6.05 -5.79
CA ALA A 396 -15.88 -5.44 -4.50
C ALA A 396 -16.69 -6.39 -3.61
N THR A 397 -17.73 -7.01 -4.19
CA THR A 397 -18.63 -7.92 -3.48
C THR A 397 -17.89 -9.15 -2.97
N TRP A 398 -17.00 -9.74 -3.78
CA TRP A 398 -16.17 -10.87 -3.33
C TRP A 398 -15.28 -10.48 -2.16
N ILE A 399 -14.52 -9.37 -2.27
CA ILE A 399 -13.64 -8.91 -1.19
C ILE A 399 -14.44 -8.62 0.09
N TRP A 400 -15.62 -8.02 -0.02
CA TRP A 400 -16.45 -7.65 1.13
C TRP A 400 -17.01 -8.84 1.93
N PHE A 401 -17.17 -9.99 1.28
CA PHE A 401 -17.63 -11.25 1.89
C PHE A 401 -16.56 -12.35 1.93
N ASP A 402 -15.28 -12.03 1.70
CA ASP A 402 -14.23 -13.05 1.63
C ASP A 402 -14.01 -13.69 3.02
N PRO A 403 -14.21 -15.02 3.17
CA PRO A 403 -14.18 -15.67 4.48
C PRO A 403 -12.77 -15.69 5.10
N THR A 404 -11.70 -15.57 4.30
CA THR A 404 -10.34 -15.43 4.85
C THR A 404 -10.18 -14.07 5.51
N LEU A 405 -10.65 -13.01 4.84
CA LEU A 405 -10.61 -11.64 5.36
C LEU A 405 -11.47 -11.47 6.61
N LEU A 406 -12.66 -12.08 6.65
CA LEU A 406 -13.55 -12.01 7.81
C LEU A 406 -12.96 -12.69 9.05
N ILE A 407 -12.36 -13.88 8.89
CA ILE A 407 -11.77 -14.61 10.03
C ILE A 407 -10.52 -13.88 10.56
N ASP A 408 -9.58 -13.49 9.70
CA ASP A 408 -8.30 -12.84 10.08
C ASP A 408 -8.46 -11.39 10.58
N ALA A 409 -9.67 -10.80 10.45
CA ALA A 409 -9.96 -9.45 10.95
C ALA A 409 -10.93 -9.42 12.15
N HIS A 410 -11.82 -10.41 12.33
CA HIS A 410 -12.87 -10.37 13.37
C HIS A 410 -12.91 -11.61 14.28
N VAL A 411 -12.42 -12.77 13.84
CA VAL A 411 -12.35 -14.00 14.66
C VAL A 411 -10.96 -14.16 15.29
N TRP A 412 -9.92 -13.82 14.53
CA TRP A 412 -8.57 -13.55 14.98
C TRP A 412 -8.37 -12.04 14.85
N PRO A 413 -8.67 -11.22 15.88
CA PRO A 413 -8.68 -9.76 15.73
C PRO A 413 -7.26 -9.20 15.49
N GLN A 414 -6.90 -9.04 14.22
CA GLN A 414 -5.56 -8.69 13.76
C GLN A 414 -5.58 -7.59 12.68
N TRP A 415 -4.39 -7.12 12.31
CA TRP A 415 -4.16 -5.83 11.64
C TRP A 415 -3.74 -5.96 10.16
N ASP A 416 -3.94 -7.13 9.56
CA ASP A 416 -3.43 -7.45 8.21
C ASP A 416 -4.29 -6.86 7.09
N SER A 417 -5.57 -6.59 7.37
CA SER A 417 -6.45 -5.84 6.48
C SER A 417 -5.97 -4.39 6.27
N TRP A 418 -5.20 -3.81 7.20
CA TRP A 418 -4.71 -2.42 7.14
C TRP A 418 -3.75 -2.17 5.97
N LEU A 419 -3.15 -3.23 5.40
CA LEU A 419 -2.20 -3.12 4.28
C LEU A 419 -2.91 -3.07 2.91
N LEU A 420 -4.14 -3.57 2.82
CA LEU A 420 -4.86 -3.68 1.57
C LEU A 420 -5.18 -2.29 0.97
N PRO A 421 -5.74 -1.31 1.72
CA PRO A 421 -5.99 0.03 1.17
C PRO A 421 -4.75 0.78 0.69
N PRO A 422 -3.63 0.91 1.44
CA PRO A 422 -2.46 1.62 0.95
C PRO A 422 -1.81 0.91 -0.25
N PHE A 423 -1.79 -0.42 -0.31
CA PHE A 423 -1.27 -1.11 -1.50
C PHE A 423 -2.16 -0.83 -2.73
N LEU A 424 -3.47 -1.03 -2.61
CA LEU A 424 -4.41 -0.82 -3.70
C LEU A 424 -4.47 0.66 -4.14
N LEU A 425 -4.44 1.60 -3.21
CA LEU A 425 -4.39 3.03 -3.52
C LEU A 425 -3.07 3.41 -4.22
N ALA A 426 -1.93 2.84 -3.84
CA ALA A 426 -0.67 3.04 -4.55
C ALA A 426 -0.70 2.44 -5.97
N VAL A 427 -1.27 1.24 -6.15
CA VAL A 427 -1.50 0.60 -7.47
C VAL A 427 -2.44 1.46 -8.35
N LEU A 428 -3.50 2.01 -7.77
CA LEU A 428 -4.44 2.91 -8.46
C LEU A 428 -3.76 4.22 -8.85
N MET A 429 -3.03 4.86 -7.95
CA MET A 429 -2.30 6.11 -8.23
C MET A 429 -1.21 5.92 -9.28
N ALA A 430 -0.44 4.82 -9.23
CA ALA A 430 0.51 4.46 -10.28
C ALA A 430 -0.21 4.19 -11.63
N SER A 431 -1.38 3.52 -11.59
CA SER A 431 -2.23 3.32 -12.76
C SER A 431 -2.81 4.61 -13.35
N LEU A 432 -2.96 5.67 -12.55
CA LEU A 432 -3.41 7.02 -12.95
C LEU A 432 -2.26 7.99 -13.26
N ASP A 433 -1.00 7.52 -13.23
CA ASP A 433 0.24 8.29 -13.43
C ASP A 433 0.65 9.24 -12.28
N CYS A 434 -0.01 9.13 -11.13
CA CYS A 434 0.22 9.90 -9.91
C CYS A 434 1.37 9.34 -9.05
N TRP A 435 2.52 9.01 -9.67
CA TRP A 435 3.63 8.25 -9.06
C TRP A 435 4.18 8.81 -7.74
N LEU A 436 4.19 10.14 -7.54
CA LEU A 436 4.62 10.74 -6.26
C LEU A 436 3.62 10.46 -5.14
N LEU A 437 2.32 10.52 -5.44
CA LEU A 437 1.25 10.21 -4.48
C LEU A 437 1.20 8.70 -4.18
N ALA A 438 1.46 7.85 -5.18
CA ALA A 438 1.67 6.42 -4.95
C ALA A 438 2.83 6.16 -3.98
N GLY A 439 3.93 6.93 -4.09
CA GLY A 439 5.02 6.93 -3.12
C GLY A 439 4.57 7.38 -1.71
N PHE A 440 3.87 8.52 -1.60
CA PHE A 440 3.35 8.99 -0.30
C PHE A 440 2.49 7.92 0.40
N VAL A 441 1.59 7.27 -0.35
CA VAL A 441 0.73 6.19 0.16
C VAL A 441 1.56 4.97 0.59
N ILE A 442 2.66 4.66 -0.09
CA ILE A 442 3.58 3.60 0.33
C ILE A 442 4.28 3.96 1.64
N GLY A 443 4.74 5.21 1.78
CA GLY A 443 5.37 5.73 3.01
C GLY A 443 4.43 5.72 4.22
N ILE A 444 3.11 5.91 4.01
CA ILE A 444 2.08 5.70 5.04
C ILE A 444 1.95 4.20 5.38
N GLY A 445 1.75 3.34 4.38
CA GLY A 445 1.43 1.92 4.59
C GLY A 445 2.48 1.15 5.39
N MET A 446 3.76 1.44 5.16
CA MET A 446 4.87 0.81 5.89
C MET A 446 4.91 1.14 7.39
N MET A 447 4.30 2.24 7.84
CA MET A 447 4.23 2.60 9.27
C MET A 447 3.36 1.64 10.10
N PHE A 448 2.48 0.87 9.46
CA PHE A 448 1.58 -0.06 10.14
C PHE A 448 2.09 -1.50 10.15
N LYS A 449 2.92 -1.90 9.17
CA LYS A 449 3.49 -3.26 9.09
C LYS A 449 4.69 -3.34 8.13
N GLY A 450 5.84 -3.82 8.61
CA GLY A 450 7.07 -3.95 7.82
C GLY A 450 6.92 -4.84 6.57
N GLN A 451 6.12 -5.90 6.64
CA GLN A 451 5.83 -6.79 5.50
C GLN A 451 5.24 -6.07 4.27
N PHE A 452 4.70 -4.86 4.44
CA PHE A 452 4.22 -4.00 3.35
C PHE A 452 5.31 -3.69 2.30
N LEU A 453 6.59 -3.69 2.71
CA LEU A 453 7.74 -3.46 1.83
C LEU A 453 8.12 -4.67 0.96
N ILE A 454 7.50 -5.84 1.17
CA ILE A 454 7.82 -7.07 0.44
C ILE A 454 7.09 -7.16 -0.91
N GLY A 455 5.84 -6.68 -0.99
CA GLY A 455 5.04 -6.69 -2.22
C GLY A 455 5.14 -5.40 -3.06
N THR A 456 5.35 -4.25 -2.42
CA THR A 456 5.35 -2.92 -3.07
C THR A 456 6.45 -2.65 -4.12
N PRO A 457 7.66 -3.25 -4.09
CA PRO A 457 8.70 -2.99 -5.10
C PRO A 457 8.30 -3.34 -6.55
N VAL A 458 7.26 -4.15 -6.75
CA VAL A 458 6.68 -4.41 -8.08
C VAL A 458 6.32 -3.12 -8.83
N LEU A 459 5.93 -2.05 -8.13
CA LEU A 459 5.62 -0.75 -8.72
C LEU A 459 6.87 0.01 -9.18
N ILE A 460 8.01 -0.17 -8.48
CA ILE A 460 9.31 0.36 -8.89
C ILE A 460 9.76 -0.39 -10.16
N PHE A 461 9.79 -1.72 -10.11
CA PHE A 461 10.20 -2.54 -11.25
C PHE A 461 9.30 -2.34 -12.47
N TRP A 462 7.99 -2.15 -12.29
CA TRP A 462 7.06 -1.75 -13.35
C TRP A 462 7.49 -0.45 -14.03
N ALA A 463 7.77 0.60 -13.27
CA ALA A 463 8.20 1.89 -13.82
C ALA A 463 9.56 1.78 -14.53
N LEU A 464 10.53 1.04 -13.97
CA LEU A 464 11.85 0.82 -14.56
C LEU A 464 11.75 0.01 -15.87
N ALA A 465 11.10 -1.15 -15.87
CA ALA A 465 10.90 -1.99 -17.07
C ALA A 465 10.05 -1.28 -18.15
N ALA A 466 9.15 -0.38 -17.74
CA ALA A 466 8.42 0.50 -18.65
C ALA A 466 9.34 1.56 -19.33
N ARG A 467 10.61 1.69 -18.93
CA ARG A 467 11.58 2.74 -19.28
C ARG A 467 11.18 4.13 -18.77
N ARG A 468 10.51 4.18 -17.61
CA ARG A 468 9.96 5.40 -17.00
C ARG A 468 10.74 5.77 -15.75
N TRP A 469 12.04 5.99 -15.90
CA TRP A 469 12.99 6.29 -14.82
C TRP A 469 12.49 7.41 -13.87
N PHE A 470 11.98 8.51 -14.41
CA PHE A 470 11.39 9.60 -13.60
C PHE A 470 10.10 9.24 -12.86
N ALA A 471 9.39 8.18 -13.26
CA ALA A 471 8.22 7.67 -12.54
C ALA A 471 8.65 6.83 -11.34
N ALA A 472 9.63 5.93 -11.53
CA ALA A 472 10.25 5.19 -10.43
C ALA A 472 10.88 6.14 -9.39
N LEU A 473 11.65 7.13 -9.85
CA LEU A 473 12.26 8.14 -9.00
C LEU A 473 11.22 8.96 -8.19
N ARG A 474 10.09 9.34 -8.80
CA ARG A 474 9.00 10.01 -8.06
C ARG A 474 8.38 9.12 -6.99
N LEU A 475 8.20 7.83 -7.27
CA LEU A 475 7.64 6.89 -6.30
C LEU A 475 8.61 6.69 -5.12
N ILE A 476 9.90 6.52 -5.40
CA ILE A 476 10.95 6.43 -4.36
C ILE A 476 11.03 7.72 -3.52
N ILE A 477 11.10 8.90 -4.15
CA ILE A 477 11.08 10.20 -3.44
C ILE A 477 9.82 10.34 -2.59
N GLY A 478 8.66 9.90 -3.09
CA GLY A 478 7.41 9.93 -2.34
C GLY A 478 7.45 9.03 -1.11
N SER A 479 7.86 7.77 -1.26
CA SER A 479 7.97 6.82 -0.15
C SER A 479 8.94 7.33 0.92
N VAL A 480 10.15 7.74 0.53
CA VAL A 480 11.18 8.20 1.47
C VAL A 480 10.81 9.53 2.12
N LEU A 481 10.20 10.47 1.39
CA LEU A 481 9.73 11.73 1.98
C LEU A 481 8.60 11.48 2.99
N MET A 482 7.58 10.72 2.62
CA MET A 482 6.42 10.53 3.51
C MET A 482 6.76 9.65 4.71
N ALA A 483 7.60 8.62 4.52
CA ALA A 483 8.18 7.89 5.65
C ALA A 483 9.00 8.83 6.55
N GLY A 484 9.84 9.71 5.98
CA GLY A 484 10.61 10.69 6.74
C GLY A 484 9.74 11.70 7.51
N LEU A 485 8.66 12.19 6.91
CA LEU A 485 7.71 13.12 7.56
C LEU A 485 6.88 12.46 8.65
N LEU A 486 6.54 11.16 8.50
CA LEU A 486 5.84 10.40 9.53
C LEU A 486 6.78 9.97 10.66
N LEU A 487 8.03 9.61 10.35
CA LEU A 487 9.06 9.22 11.31
C LEU A 487 9.79 10.41 11.94
N SER A 488 9.64 11.64 11.44
CA SER A 488 10.39 12.79 11.96
C SER A 488 10.22 13.02 13.48
N PRO A 489 9.08 12.73 14.13
CA PRO A 489 9.01 12.83 15.59
C PRO A 489 9.99 11.91 16.32
N TRP A 490 10.25 10.71 15.81
CA TRP A 490 11.25 9.78 16.34
C TRP A 490 12.66 10.16 15.86
N ILE A 491 12.83 10.37 14.55
CA ILE A 491 14.13 10.67 13.91
C ILE A 491 14.74 12.02 14.36
N THR A 492 13.93 13.07 14.50
CA THR A 492 14.40 14.44 14.77
C THR A 492 14.19 14.92 16.20
N LEU A 493 13.38 14.22 17.01
CA LEU A 493 13.20 14.51 18.44
C LEU A 493 13.78 13.41 19.35
N ALA A 494 14.50 12.43 18.80
CA ALA A 494 15.29 11.47 19.58
C ALA A 494 16.36 12.18 20.44
N ALA A 495 16.94 13.27 19.93
CA ALA A 495 17.64 14.22 20.77
C ALA A 495 16.64 14.92 21.69
N ARG A 496 16.93 14.87 23.01
CA ARG A 496 16.16 15.49 24.11
C ARG A 496 15.43 16.77 23.67
N THR A 497 14.14 16.85 24.03
CA THR A 497 13.04 17.71 23.54
C THR A 497 13.36 18.87 22.57
N PRO A 498 12.41 19.31 21.72
CA PRO A 498 12.61 20.51 20.89
C PRO A 498 12.89 21.81 21.69
N SER A 499 12.71 21.80 23.02
CA SER A 499 13.19 22.84 23.95
C SER A 499 14.66 22.69 24.41
N GLU A 500 15.19 21.47 24.45
CA GLU A 500 16.57 21.16 24.88
C GLU A 500 17.55 21.07 23.69
N ASN A 501 17.14 20.50 22.55
CA ASN A 501 17.97 20.46 21.33
C ASN A 501 17.16 20.66 20.02
N PRO A 502 16.80 21.90 19.67
CA PRO A 502 16.07 22.19 18.42
C PRO A 502 16.90 22.09 17.14
N ARG A 503 18.21 21.75 17.20
CA ARG A 503 19.12 21.76 16.03
C ARG A 503 18.63 20.95 14.82
N PRO A 504 18.03 19.74 14.97
CA PRO A 504 17.51 18.98 13.83
C PRO A 504 16.39 19.69 13.07
N ILE A 505 15.53 20.43 13.78
CA ILE A 505 14.40 21.17 13.20
C ILE A 505 14.91 22.40 12.44
N TRP A 506 15.83 23.16 13.05
CA TRP A 506 16.46 24.31 12.39
C TRP A 506 17.22 23.89 11.14
N TRP A 507 18.03 22.82 11.21
CA TRP A 507 18.70 22.23 10.04
C TRP A 507 17.75 21.97 8.86
N ILE A 508 16.58 21.36 9.11
CA ILE A 508 15.58 21.11 8.06
C ILE A 508 15.00 22.43 7.53
N ALA A 509 14.72 23.40 8.41
CA ALA A 509 14.22 24.72 8.01
C ALA A 509 15.25 25.50 7.16
N ASP A 510 16.52 25.52 7.56
CA ASP A 510 17.61 26.22 6.88
C ASP A 510 17.96 25.57 5.52
N VAL A 511 17.91 24.24 5.43
CA VAL A 511 17.99 23.55 4.13
C VAL A 511 16.78 23.89 3.24
N MET A 512 15.58 24.07 3.81
CA MET A 512 14.42 24.50 3.03
C MET A 512 14.44 25.99 2.62
N ILE A 513 15.09 26.86 3.41
CA ILE A 513 15.42 28.23 3.01
C ILE A 513 16.43 28.22 1.85
N ALA A 514 17.47 27.38 1.92
CA ALA A 514 18.41 27.17 0.82
C ALA A 514 17.72 26.65 -0.47
N VAL A 515 16.75 25.72 -0.33
CA VAL A 515 15.89 25.25 -1.43
C VAL A 515 15.04 26.38 -2.02
N LEU A 516 14.45 27.25 -1.18
CA LEU A 516 13.68 28.40 -1.65
C LEU A 516 14.56 29.38 -2.44
N ILE A 517 15.78 29.67 -1.95
CA ILE A 517 16.77 30.49 -2.67
C ILE A 517 17.13 29.87 -4.03
N GLY A 518 17.44 28.57 -4.09
CA GLY A 518 17.71 27.85 -5.35
C GLY A 518 16.53 27.85 -6.33
N ALA A 519 15.30 27.76 -5.83
CA ALA A 519 14.08 27.87 -6.64
C ALA A 519 13.88 29.29 -7.21
N VAL A 520 14.15 30.33 -6.41
CA VAL A 520 14.08 31.73 -6.83
C VAL A 520 15.16 32.05 -7.87
N LEU A 521 16.41 31.63 -7.64
CA LEU A 521 17.51 31.79 -8.61
C LEU A 521 17.17 31.17 -9.98
N THR A 522 16.45 30.05 -10.00
CA THR A 522 16.02 29.42 -11.26
C THR A 522 14.83 30.07 -11.95
N ALA A 523 14.23 31.11 -11.37
CA ALA A 523 13.45 32.07 -12.14
C ALA A 523 14.37 32.83 -13.13
N PHE A 524 15.51 33.33 -12.67
CA PHE A 524 16.46 34.17 -13.40
C PHE A 524 17.31 33.44 -14.45
N ARG A 525 17.31 32.10 -14.46
CA ARG A 525 18.09 31.28 -15.42
C ARG A 525 17.83 31.59 -16.90
N LYS A 526 16.62 32.07 -17.26
CA LYS A 526 16.29 32.49 -18.64
C LYS A 526 16.92 33.85 -19.00
N PRO A 527 16.70 34.94 -18.23
CA PRO A 527 17.46 36.19 -18.36
C PRO A 527 18.98 35.98 -18.39
N ALA A 528 19.54 35.28 -17.40
CA ALA A 528 20.98 35.03 -17.30
C ALA A 528 21.53 34.32 -18.55
N ARG A 529 20.87 33.24 -19.01
CA ARG A 529 21.33 32.53 -20.23
C ARG A 529 21.23 33.38 -21.49
N ARG A 530 20.24 34.28 -21.61
CA ARG A 530 20.17 35.25 -22.72
C ARG A 530 21.37 36.21 -22.68
N TRP A 531 21.60 36.87 -21.54
CA TRP A 531 22.70 37.81 -21.34
C TRP A 531 24.08 37.17 -21.56
N ILE A 532 24.32 35.95 -21.05
CA ILE A 532 25.56 35.20 -21.32
C ILE A 532 25.72 34.93 -22.83
N THR A 533 24.65 34.53 -23.51
CA THR A 533 24.71 34.27 -24.97
C THR A 533 25.05 35.55 -25.74
N GLU A 534 24.41 36.66 -25.37
CA GLU A 534 24.60 37.99 -25.95
C GLU A 534 26.03 38.51 -25.73
N LYS A 535 26.53 38.51 -24.49
CA LYS A 535 27.91 38.89 -24.18
C LYS A 535 28.95 37.94 -24.79
N SER A 536 28.66 36.65 -24.92
CA SER A 536 29.54 35.73 -25.67
C SER A 536 29.59 36.02 -27.17
N ARG A 537 28.53 36.60 -27.74
CA ARG A 537 28.47 37.04 -29.14
C ARG A 537 29.25 38.34 -29.32
N GLU A 538 29.07 39.32 -28.44
CA GLU A 538 29.89 40.54 -28.39
C GLU A 538 31.38 40.22 -28.27
N ALA A 539 31.77 39.38 -27.30
CA ALA A 539 33.16 39.00 -27.08
C ALA A 539 33.78 38.28 -28.29
N LYS A 540 33.02 37.42 -28.97
CA LYS A 540 33.46 36.82 -30.25
C LYS A 540 33.66 37.86 -31.34
N VAL A 541 32.73 38.81 -31.51
CA VAL A 541 32.86 39.89 -32.50
C VAL A 541 34.06 40.78 -32.20
N ALA A 542 34.29 41.14 -30.93
CA ALA A 542 35.46 41.89 -30.48
C ALA A 542 36.78 41.13 -30.74
N TRP A 543 36.83 39.83 -30.42
CA TRP A 543 37.99 38.98 -30.70
C TRP A 543 38.28 38.85 -32.20
N HIS A 544 37.25 38.67 -33.03
CA HIS A 544 37.40 38.65 -34.49
C HIS A 544 37.86 40.00 -35.05
N LYS A 545 37.32 41.14 -34.57
CA LYS A 545 37.81 42.48 -34.93
C LYS A 545 39.28 42.67 -34.54
N HIS A 546 39.65 42.33 -33.30
CA HIS A 546 41.02 42.50 -32.83
C HIS A 546 42.00 41.59 -33.57
N ARG A 547 41.61 40.35 -33.88
CA ARG A 547 42.40 39.41 -34.69
C ARG A 547 42.54 39.86 -36.15
N ALA A 548 41.53 40.51 -36.72
CA ALA A 548 41.61 41.13 -38.05
C ALA A 548 42.56 42.33 -38.04
N ALA A 549 42.41 43.27 -37.10
CA ALA A 549 43.31 44.42 -36.93
C ALA A 549 44.77 43.98 -36.74
N LYS A 550 45.02 42.95 -35.92
CA LYS A 550 46.38 42.38 -35.72
C LYS A 550 46.91 41.62 -36.94
N LYS A 551 46.07 41.30 -37.93
CA LYS A 551 46.50 40.76 -39.24
C LYS A 551 46.88 41.88 -40.20
N VAL A 552 46.11 42.98 -40.23
CA VAL A 552 46.41 44.18 -41.01
C VAL A 552 47.72 44.82 -40.54
N ALA A 553 47.87 45.04 -39.23
CA ALA A 553 49.12 45.54 -38.63
C ALA A 553 50.33 44.59 -38.74
N ALA A 554 50.15 43.40 -39.33
CA ALA A 554 51.22 42.45 -39.66
C ALA A 554 51.43 42.30 -41.18
N THR A 555 50.81 43.16 -42.00
CA THR A 555 50.93 43.17 -43.47
C THR A 555 51.25 44.53 -44.08
N GLU A 556 51.45 45.58 -43.28
CA GLU A 556 51.99 46.86 -43.74
C GLU A 556 53.54 46.82 -43.84
N PRO A 557 54.14 47.13 -45.01
CA PRO A 557 55.59 47.22 -45.16
C PRO A 557 56.12 48.61 -44.74
N LEU A 558 57.24 48.62 -44.02
CA LEU A 558 57.93 49.86 -43.62
C LEU A 558 58.46 50.63 -44.85
N GLN A 559 58.05 51.89 -45.02
CA GLN A 559 58.67 52.83 -45.96
C GLN A 559 59.71 53.72 -45.26
N PRO A 560 60.89 53.96 -45.86
CA PRO A 560 61.92 54.84 -45.31
C PRO A 560 61.71 56.31 -45.73
N ALA A 561 62.10 57.25 -44.87
CA ALA A 561 62.07 58.67 -45.18
C ALA A 561 63.32 59.13 -45.95
N ARG A 562 63.13 59.94 -46.99
CA ARG A 562 64.13 60.89 -47.55
C ARG A 562 63.40 61.95 -48.37
N GLY A 563 63.81 63.21 -48.22
CA GLY A 563 63.45 64.30 -49.12
C GLY A 563 64.68 64.81 -49.85
N LEU A 564 64.49 65.40 -51.04
CA LEU A 564 65.44 66.27 -51.72
C LEU A 564 64.72 67.05 -52.84
N SER A 565 65.35 68.12 -53.33
CA SER A 565 64.86 68.98 -54.41
C SER A 565 65.83 68.89 -55.62
N PRO A 566 65.71 69.65 -56.73
CA PRO A 566 65.26 69.05 -57.99
C PRO A 566 66.24 69.23 -59.17
N SER A 567 66.00 68.53 -60.30
CA SER A 567 66.07 69.13 -61.67
C SER A 567 65.86 68.15 -62.83
N LEU A 568 65.22 68.68 -63.89
CA LEU A 568 65.42 68.48 -65.36
C LEU A 568 65.94 67.14 -65.94
N GLY A 569 65.22 66.60 -66.94
CA GLY A 569 65.74 65.56 -67.85
C GLY A 569 64.74 64.88 -68.80
N THR A 570 64.54 65.45 -69.99
CA THR A 570 63.89 64.83 -71.19
C THR A 570 64.76 65.17 -72.42
N PRO A 571 64.65 64.52 -73.62
CA PRO A 571 63.67 63.52 -74.10
C PRO A 571 64.30 62.27 -74.80
N GLY A 572 63.50 61.44 -75.50
CA GLY A 572 64.00 60.58 -76.61
C GLY A 572 63.21 59.30 -76.97
N GLU A 573 62.48 59.34 -78.10
CA GLU A 573 62.21 58.26 -79.12
C GLU A 573 61.78 56.81 -78.71
N GLY A 574 60.99 56.04 -79.49
CA GLY A 574 60.17 56.34 -80.69
C GLY A 574 59.77 55.09 -81.54
N ARG A 575 58.48 55.00 -81.97
CA ARG A 575 57.87 54.03 -82.94
C ARG A 575 57.80 52.54 -82.51
N GLY A 576 56.93 51.66 -83.06
CA GLY A 576 55.81 51.80 -84.01
C GLY A 576 55.22 50.44 -84.50
N GLY A 577 54.01 50.43 -85.10
CA GLY A 577 53.23 49.24 -85.55
C GLY A 577 52.18 48.79 -84.50
N GLY A 578 51.00 48.22 -84.80
CA GLY A 578 50.40 47.61 -86.02
C GLY A 578 49.77 46.25 -85.59
N ASP A 579 48.52 45.85 -85.89
CA ASP A 579 47.49 46.32 -86.84
C ASP A 579 46.03 46.15 -86.31
N LEU A 580 45.03 46.53 -87.13
CA LEU A 580 43.57 46.35 -86.98
C LEU A 580 43.02 45.71 -88.28
N PRO A 581 41.88 44.96 -88.29
CA PRO A 581 40.57 45.63 -88.51
C PRO A 581 39.27 44.91 -88.01
N VAL A 582 38.22 45.73 -87.81
CA VAL A 582 36.77 45.57 -88.19
C VAL A 582 36.05 44.24 -87.83
N ASP A 583 34.98 44.16 -87.01
CA ASP A 583 33.74 44.96 -86.80
C ASP A 583 32.52 44.51 -87.67
N ILE A 584 31.50 43.90 -87.02
CA ILE A 584 30.11 43.72 -87.50
C ILE A 584 29.18 43.73 -86.27
N ASN A 585 28.01 44.38 -86.38
CA ASN A 585 26.95 44.44 -85.37
C ASN A 585 25.57 44.23 -86.02
N LEU A 586 24.67 43.44 -85.41
CA LEU A 586 23.23 43.73 -85.18
C LEU A 586 22.39 42.49 -84.78
N GLU A 587 21.41 42.74 -83.90
CA GLU A 587 20.09 42.10 -83.73
C GLU A 587 19.92 40.57 -83.63
N ALA A 588 19.42 40.12 -82.46
CA ALA A 588 18.07 39.54 -82.33
C ALA A 588 17.63 39.46 -80.85
N ASN A 589 16.39 39.83 -80.54
CA ASN A 589 15.80 39.72 -79.19
C ASN A 589 14.27 39.67 -79.24
N PRO A 590 13.59 38.77 -78.49
CA PRO A 590 12.24 39.09 -78.02
C PRO A 590 11.99 38.79 -76.52
N HIS A 591 11.42 39.80 -75.86
CA HIS A 591 10.86 39.84 -74.49
C HIS A 591 9.36 39.36 -74.49
N PRO A 592 8.52 39.50 -73.43
CA PRO A 592 8.68 40.10 -72.08
C PRO A 592 8.52 39.03 -70.95
N ASN A 593 7.76 39.05 -69.84
CA ASN A 593 6.81 39.95 -69.13
C ASN A 593 6.84 39.59 -67.58
N PRO A 594 6.18 40.32 -66.64
CA PRO A 594 6.66 40.51 -65.25
C PRO A 594 5.49 40.35 -64.21
N PRO A 595 5.28 41.15 -63.12
CA PRO A 595 6.10 42.05 -62.25
C PRO A 595 5.97 41.67 -60.74
N PRO A 596 6.26 42.51 -59.69
CA PRO A 596 6.71 43.91 -59.62
C PRO A 596 7.92 44.18 -58.68
N ALA A 597 8.20 45.47 -58.38
CA ALA A 597 9.40 45.94 -57.66
C ALA A 597 9.17 47.23 -56.82
N TYR A 598 10.09 47.50 -55.87
CA TYR A 598 10.26 48.76 -55.12
C TYR A 598 11.78 48.94 -54.86
N GLN A 599 12.49 49.93 -55.41
CA GLN A 599 12.62 51.37 -55.03
C GLN A 599 13.20 51.62 -53.62
N GLY A 600 14.12 52.56 -53.38
CA GLY A 600 14.91 53.40 -54.32
C GLY A 600 15.31 54.79 -53.76
N ARG A 601 16.47 55.34 -54.21
CA ARG A 601 17.09 56.67 -53.90
C ARG A 601 17.68 56.86 -52.48
N GLY A 602 18.71 57.70 -52.29
CA GLY A 602 19.54 58.42 -53.29
C GLY A 602 20.54 59.41 -52.64
N GLU A 603 21.62 59.74 -53.35
CA GLU A 603 22.60 60.78 -53.01
C GLU A 603 22.30 62.08 -53.76
N GLU A 604 22.61 63.25 -53.19
CA GLU A 604 23.16 64.42 -53.93
C GLU A 604 23.56 65.58 -52.98
N ALA A 605 24.15 66.64 -53.57
CA ALA A 605 24.48 67.94 -52.97
C ALA A 605 25.65 68.01 -51.95
N ALA A 606 26.86 68.26 -52.48
CA ALA A 606 27.98 68.85 -51.72
C ALA A 606 28.17 70.32 -52.15
N ALA A 607 27.94 71.27 -51.24
CA ALA A 607 28.26 72.70 -51.41
C ALA A 607 28.27 73.47 -50.08
N ALA A 608 28.85 74.67 -50.09
CA ALA A 608 28.80 75.72 -49.05
C ALA A 608 29.43 75.41 -47.67
N ILE A 609 30.61 75.98 -47.45
CA ILE A 609 31.21 76.26 -46.12
C ILE A 609 30.66 77.60 -45.63
N VAL A 610 30.33 77.75 -44.34
CA VAL A 610 30.63 78.96 -43.52
C VAL A 610 30.39 78.73 -42.02
N GLN A 611 31.30 79.30 -41.23
CA GLN A 611 31.37 79.57 -39.78
C GLN A 611 30.42 78.93 -38.75
N SER A 612 31.08 78.37 -37.73
CA SER A 612 30.78 78.40 -36.28
C SER A 612 29.52 79.10 -35.77
N ASP A 613 28.81 78.40 -34.87
CA ASP A 613 28.46 78.95 -33.57
C ASP A 613 28.44 77.85 -32.48
N VAL A 614 28.62 78.22 -31.21
CA VAL A 614 28.75 77.26 -30.08
C VAL A 614 27.63 77.44 -29.06
N PRO A 615 26.71 76.46 -28.88
CA PRO A 615 25.87 76.36 -27.70
C PRO A 615 26.59 75.63 -26.54
N PRO A 616 26.30 75.97 -25.26
CA PRO A 616 27.08 75.51 -24.12
C PRO A 616 26.78 74.05 -23.69
N ALA A 617 27.72 73.45 -22.97
CA ALA A 617 27.56 72.12 -22.39
C ALA A 617 26.62 72.13 -21.17
N SER A 618 25.48 71.43 -21.26
CA SER A 618 24.62 71.08 -20.12
C SER A 618 25.09 69.76 -19.49
N SER A 619 25.89 69.85 -18.43
CA SER A 619 26.65 68.72 -17.86
C SER A 619 25.88 67.88 -16.82
N ASP A 620 24.74 67.30 -17.20
CA ASP A 620 23.93 66.43 -16.31
C ASP A 620 23.36 65.17 -16.99
N ASP A 621 22.91 65.27 -18.25
CA ASP A 621 22.02 64.28 -18.88
C ASP A 621 22.71 62.97 -19.35
N SER A 622 24.01 62.80 -19.03
CA SER A 622 24.85 61.68 -19.47
C SER A 622 25.04 60.55 -18.44
N GLU A 623 24.94 60.82 -17.13
CA GLU A 623 25.17 59.78 -16.12
C GLU A 623 23.97 58.85 -15.94
N GLU A 624 22.74 59.40 -15.81
CA GLU A 624 21.56 58.63 -15.40
C GLU A 624 21.23 57.45 -16.35
N LYS A 625 21.40 57.67 -17.66
CA LYS A 625 21.17 56.64 -18.70
C LYS A 625 22.24 55.53 -18.69
N SER A 626 23.42 55.77 -18.10
CA SER A 626 24.49 54.78 -17.95
C SER A 626 24.31 53.86 -16.74
N LEU A 627 23.61 54.34 -15.70
CA LEU A 627 23.44 53.64 -14.42
C LEU A 627 22.35 52.57 -14.47
N LEU A 628 21.29 52.75 -15.27
CA LEU A 628 20.17 51.81 -15.31
C LEU A 628 20.55 50.37 -15.77
N PRO A 629 21.49 50.16 -16.72
CA PRO A 629 22.07 48.84 -16.99
C PRO A 629 23.04 48.37 -15.89
N LEU A 630 23.87 49.27 -15.35
CA LEU A 630 24.91 48.94 -14.38
C LEU A 630 24.31 48.48 -13.03
N ALA A 631 23.32 49.20 -12.51
CA ALA A 631 22.60 48.84 -11.28
C ALA A 631 21.86 47.50 -11.43
N LYS A 632 21.30 47.21 -12.61
CA LYS A 632 20.69 45.89 -12.90
C LYS A 632 21.75 44.79 -12.98
N MET A 633 22.94 45.07 -13.52
CA MET A 633 24.05 44.13 -13.56
C MET A 633 24.60 43.84 -12.15
N ILE A 634 24.82 44.89 -11.34
CA ILE A 634 25.22 44.77 -9.94
C ILE A 634 24.15 43.99 -9.15
N GLY A 635 22.86 44.30 -9.32
CA GLY A 635 21.77 43.56 -8.68
C GLY A 635 21.74 42.07 -9.05
N ILE A 636 22.02 41.72 -10.33
CA ILE A 636 22.13 40.32 -10.77
C ILE A 636 23.37 39.64 -10.18
N ILE A 637 24.54 40.30 -10.18
CA ILE A 637 25.78 39.76 -9.61
C ILE A 637 25.62 39.57 -8.10
N LEU A 638 25.09 40.55 -7.39
CA LEU A 638 24.86 40.49 -5.94
C LEU A 638 23.85 39.40 -5.58
N ALA A 639 22.75 39.27 -6.35
CA ALA A 639 21.78 38.18 -6.16
C ALA A 639 22.39 36.79 -6.43
N ILE A 640 23.32 36.66 -7.39
CA ILE A 640 24.07 35.43 -7.62
C ILE A 640 25.06 35.17 -6.47
N VAL A 641 25.84 36.16 -6.03
CA VAL A 641 26.82 36.01 -4.94
C VAL A 641 26.13 35.65 -3.63
N ILE A 642 25.09 36.40 -3.22
CA ILE A 642 24.26 36.07 -2.04
C ILE A 642 23.61 34.70 -2.23
N GLY A 643 23.08 34.42 -3.42
CA GLY A 643 22.43 33.16 -3.75
C GLY A 643 23.34 31.93 -3.75
N LEU A 644 24.65 32.10 -3.94
CA LEU A 644 25.66 31.04 -3.83
C LEU A 644 26.20 30.94 -2.38
N PHE A 645 26.44 32.08 -1.73
CA PHE A 645 27.15 32.13 -0.45
C PHE A 645 26.23 31.91 0.77
N ALA A 646 25.00 32.42 0.76
CA ALA A 646 24.08 32.24 1.89
C ALA A 646 23.70 30.76 2.11
N PRO A 647 23.35 29.96 1.07
CA PRO A 647 23.12 28.52 1.27
C PRO A 647 24.35 27.75 1.72
N LEU A 648 25.56 28.18 1.32
CA LEU A 648 26.83 27.56 1.75
C LEU A 648 27.06 27.79 3.25
N VAL A 649 26.88 29.04 3.69
CA VAL A 649 27.01 29.42 5.10
C VAL A 649 25.95 28.72 5.95
N LEU A 650 24.69 28.67 5.52
CA LEU A 650 23.64 27.94 6.25
C LEU A 650 24.01 26.46 6.43
N ILE A 651 24.36 25.76 5.34
CA ILE A 651 24.61 24.31 5.38
C ILE A 651 25.91 23.96 6.13
N LEU A 652 27.01 24.71 5.93
CA LEU A 652 28.30 24.36 6.55
C LEU A 652 28.50 24.93 7.97
N LYS A 653 27.89 26.08 8.31
CA LYS A 653 27.96 26.62 9.69
C LYS A 653 27.15 25.79 10.68
N LEU A 654 26.08 25.15 10.20
CA LEU A 654 25.21 24.29 11.00
C LEU A 654 25.63 22.82 11.03
N TRP A 655 26.65 22.42 10.24
CA TRP A 655 27.17 21.05 10.26
C TRP A 655 28.00 20.80 11.53
N PRO A 656 27.55 19.92 12.45
CA PRO A 656 28.21 19.75 13.74
C PRO A 656 29.66 19.25 13.60
N ALA A 657 30.49 19.51 14.61
CA ALA A 657 31.89 19.04 14.62
C ALA A 657 32.00 17.57 15.05
N ASP A 658 30.96 17.11 15.75
CA ASP A 658 30.69 15.80 16.35
C ASP A 658 29.88 14.87 15.43
N ALA A 659 29.38 15.37 14.30
CA ALA A 659 28.52 14.64 13.37
C ALA A 659 29.13 13.31 12.86
N GLN A 660 28.29 12.28 12.75
CA GLN A 660 28.70 10.94 12.29
C GLN A 660 29.00 10.88 10.77
N ILE A 661 28.79 11.98 10.04
CA ILE A 661 28.98 12.08 8.58
C ILE A 661 29.95 13.22 8.27
N ASP A 662 30.88 12.92 7.36
CA ASP A 662 31.86 13.88 6.84
C ASP A 662 31.22 15.12 6.17
N ARG A 663 31.82 16.28 6.43
CA ARG A 663 31.36 17.61 5.93
C ARG A 663 31.27 17.69 4.41
N GLY A 664 32.03 16.88 3.66
CA GLY A 664 31.96 16.78 2.22
C GLY A 664 30.59 16.35 1.70
N ILE A 665 29.82 15.56 2.46
CA ILE A 665 28.42 15.23 2.10
C ILE A 665 27.51 16.45 2.22
N GLY A 666 27.79 17.36 3.16
CA GLY A 666 27.15 18.68 3.22
C GLY A 666 27.47 19.55 2.01
N VAL A 667 28.71 19.52 1.52
CA VAL A 667 29.11 20.18 0.26
C VAL A 667 28.36 19.58 -0.93
N TRP A 668 28.25 18.25 -1.04
CA TRP A 668 27.47 17.62 -2.11
C TRP A 668 25.97 17.94 -2.04
N LEU A 669 25.38 18.03 -0.83
CA LEU A 669 23.99 18.47 -0.64
C LEU A 669 23.78 19.92 -1.08
N PHE A 670 24.69 20.83 -0.69
CA PHE A 670 24.71 22.22 -1.14
C PHE A 670 24.83 22.34 -2.67
N LEU A 671 25.74 21.57 -3.30
CA LEU A 671 25.87 21.52 -4.76
C LEU A 671 24.61 20.97 -5.42
N ALA A 672 23.97 19.95 -4.84
CA ALA A 672 22.69 19.43 -5.33
C ALA A 672 21.54 20.44 -5.20
N ILE A 673 21.57 21.32 -4.19
CA ILE A 673 20.61 22.41 -4.01
C ILE A 673 20.80 23.51 -5.06
N LEU A 674 22.04 23.92 -5.34
CA LEU A 674 22.29 24.99 -6.30
C LEU A 674 22.22 24.54 -7.77
N ILE A 675 22.78 23.38 -8.10
CA ILE A 675 23.05 22.97 -9.49
C ILE A 675 21.82 22.30 -10.11
N VAL A 676 21.20 21.32 -9.43
CA VAL A 676 20.11 20.50 -9.99
C VAL A 676 18.92 21.33 -10.49
N PRO A 677 18.46 22.40 -9.80
CA PRO A 677 17.40 23.28 -10.29
C PRO A 677 17.60 23.80 -11.71
N TRP A 678 18.84 24.07 -12.14
CA TRP A 678 19.11 24.68 -13.45
C TRP A 678 18.81 23.72 -14.61
N PHE A 679 19.04 22.43 -14.39
CA PHE A 679 18.87 21.37 -15.39
C PHE A 679 17.44 20.80 -15.41
N VAL A 680 16.71 20.82 -14.30
CA VAL A 680 15.33 20.32 -14.27
C VAL A 680 14.31 21.29 -14.90
N PRO A 681 13.20 20.79 -15.48
CA PRO A 681 12.07 21.63 -15.89
C PRO A 681 11.45 22.36 -14.68
N ARG A 682 10.91 23.59 -14.86
CA ARG A 682 10.21 24.32 -13.78
C ARG A 682 9.09 23.48 -13.13
N ARG A 683 8.33 22.73 -13.95
CA ARG A 683 7.30 21.76 -13.51
C ARG A 683 7.81 20.56 -12.69
N SER A 684 9.13 20.45 -12.48
CA SER A 684 9.77 19.41 -11.68
C SER A 684 10.48 19.97 -10.43
N LEU A 685 10.48 21.30 -10.22
CA LEU A 685 11.13 21.90 -9.06
C LEU A 685 10.52 21.40 -7.74
N PHE A 686 9.21 21.17 -7.68
CA PHE A 686 8.58 20.57 -6.48
C PHE A 686 9.08 19.14 -6.19
N ILE A 687 9.50 18.38 -7.21
CA ILE A 687 10.04 17.01 -7.05
C ILE A 687 11.48 17.07 -6.55
N TRP A 688 12.26 18.04 -7.03
CA TRP A 688 13.60 18.31 -6.50
C TRP A 688 13.55 18.81 -5.05
N ALA A 689 12.66 19.76 -4.72
CA ALA A 689 12.45 20.23 -3.35
C ALA A 689 12.00 19.09 -2.42
N ALA A 690 11.09 18.23 -2.88
CA ALA A 690 10.69 17.02 -2.15
C ALA A 690 11.85 16.04 -1.92
N ALA A 691 12.75 15.87 -2.90
CA ALA A 691 13.93 15.04 -2.75
C ALA A 691 14.94 15.63 -1.75
N VAL A 692 15.21 16.93 -1.81
CA VAL A 692 16.11 17.61 -0.86
C VAL A 692 15.53 17.57 0.55
N LEU A 693 14.22 17.82 0.73
CA LEU A 693 13.55 17.71 2.03
C LEU A 693 13.67 16.28 2.61
N ALA A 694 13.46 15.25 1.79
CA ALA A 694 13.64 13.87 2.21
C ALA A 694 15.09 13.61 2.66
N ILE A 695 16.08 14.05 1.88
CA ILE A 695 17.50 13.91 2.22
C ILE A 695 17.83 14.67 3.52
N ALA A 696 17.31 15.89 3.70
CA ALA A 696 17.54 16.70 4.90
C ALA A 696 17.03 16.02 6.19
N ILE A 697 15.82 15.43 6.12
CA ILE A 697 15.23 14.66 7.22
C ILE A 697 16.07 13.41 7.52
N TRP A 698 16.36 12.57 6.52
CA TRP A 698 17.05 11.30 6.72
C TRP A 698 18.56 11.44 7.03
N ILE A 699 19.19 12.58 6.71
CA ILE A 699 20.56 12.91 7.16
C ILE A 699 20.57 13.43 8.61
N SER A 700 19.53 14.14 9.06
CA SER A 700 19.51 14.77 10.39
C SER A 700 19.85 13.87 11.59
N PRO A 701 19.42 12.59 11.71
CA PRO A 701 19.79 11.77 12.87
C PRO A 701 21.30 11.51 12.93
N TYR A 702 21.97 11.35 11.79
CA TYR A 702 23.42 11.13 11.76
C TYR A 702 24.22 12.41 12.06
N LEU A 703 23.64 13.60 11.82
CA LEU A 703 24.25 14.87 12.22
C LEU A 703 24.12 15.14 13.71
N PHE A 704 23.00 14.74 14.33
CA PHE A 704 22.62 15.15 15.68
C PHE A 704 22.47 13.99 16.67
N HIS A 705 23.06 12.83 16.38
CA HIS A 705 23.03 11.60 17.20
C HIS A 705 21.59 11.15 17.56
N GLY A 706 20.72 11.13 16.54
CA GLY A 706 19.37 10.60 16.63
C GLY A 706 19.33 9.08 16.75
N ASP A 707 18.25 8.58 17.34
CA ASP A 707 18.05 7.18 17.70
C ASP A 707 17.43 6.33 16.58
N TRP A 708 17.69 5.02 16.64
CA TRP A 708 17.22 4.02 15.69
C TRP A 708 16.46 2.84 16.34
N SER A 709 16.16 2.88 17.64
CA SER A 709 15.49 1.78 18.35
C SER A 709 14.10 1.48 17.79
N TRP A 710 13.38 2.51 17.30
CA TRP A 710 12.11 2.35 16.56
C TRP A 710 12.25 1.53 15.27
N LYS A 711 13.43 1.55 14.63
CA LYS A 711 13.77 0.74 13.44
C LYS A 711 14.15 -0.68 13.87
N THR A 712 15.00 -0.80 14.89
CA THR A 712 15.44 -2.09 15.45
C THR A 712 14.23 -2.92 15.88
N VAL A 713 13.39 -2.38 16.78
CA VAL A 713 12.22 -3.09 17.33
C VAL A 713 11.07 -3.17 16.31
N GLY A 714 10.76 -2.06 15.62
CA GLY A 714 9.57 -1.94 14.77
C GLY A 714 9.66 -2.53 13.36
N PHE A 715 10.88 -2.78 12.86
CA PHE A 715 11.09 -3.32 11.50
C PHE A 715 12.07 -4.51 11.45
N GLU A 716 13.18 -4.49 12.20
CA GLU A 716 14.24 -5.51 12.07
C GLU A 716 13.99 -6.73 12.97
N TYR A 717 13.64 -6.51 14.24
CA TYR A 717 13.39 -7.57 15.23
C TYR A 717 12.29 -8.54 14.82
N GLY A 718 11.24 -8.09 14.12
CA GLY A 718 10.24 -9.01 13.55
C GLY A 718 10.83 -10.06 12.59
N THR A 719 11.98 -9.77 11.97
CA THR A 719 12.73 -10.69 11.09
C THR A 719 13.65 -11.63 11.88
N GLN A 720 13.99 -11.29 13.13
CA GLN A 720 14.86 -12.06 14.04
C GLN A 720 14.02 -12.96 14.96
N LYS A 721 13.01 -12.39 15.62
CA LYS A 721 12.00 -13.04 16.48
C LYS A 721 11.39 -14.29 15.84
N PHE A 722 11.12 -14.23 14.53
CA PHE A 722 10.50 -15.31 13.78
C PHE A 722 11.48 -16.18 12.97
N ASP A 723 12.80 -16.06 13.15
CA ASP A 723 13.77 -16.99 12.53
C ASP A 723 13.60 -18.40 13.09
N GLN A 724 13.69 -18.57 14.42
CA GLN A 724 13.47 -19.87 15.09
C GLN A 724 12.00 -20.35 15.05
N ALA A 725 11.10 -19.57 14.46
CA ALA A 725 9.68 -19.92 14.23
C ALA A 725 9.38 -20.24 12.76
N ALA A 726 10.32 -19.96 11.84
CA ALA A 726 10.20 -20.25 10.43
C ALA A 726 10.07 -21.76 10.18
N MET A 727 9.58 -22.09 8.98
CA MET A 727 9.40 -23.45 8.46
C MET A 727 8.44 -24.39 9.23
N SER A 728 8.41 -24.44 10.58
CA SER A 728 7.71 -25.52 11.28
C SER A 728 6.57 -25.11 12.22
N ARG A 729 6.82 -24.28 13.24
CA ARG A 729 5.94 -24.17 14.42
C ARG A 729 4.55 -23.55 14.15
N GLY A 730 4.45 -22.64 13.18
CA GLY A 730 3.23 -21.90 12.84
C GLY A 730 2.74 -21.97 11.38
N SER A 731 3.39 -22.75 10.52
CA SER A 731 2.95 -22.92 9.11
C SER A 731 2.49 -24.35 8.84
N ASN A 732 1.30 -24.47 8.23
CA ASN A 732 0.65 -25.73 7.90
C ASN A 732 0.37 -25.86 6.38
N GLY A 733 0.97 -25.02 5.53
CA GLY A 733 0.65 -24.99 4.10
C GLY A 733 1.40 -23.96 3.27
N ASN A 734 2.73 -24.06 3.22
CA ASN A 734 3.59 -23.38 2.24
C ASN A 734 4.84 -24.21 1.93
N LEU A 735 5.58 -23.87 0.87
CA LEU A 735 6.77 -24.62 0.45
C LEU A 735 7.81 -24.80 1.57
N PRO A 736 8.16 -23.77 2.38
CA PRO A 736 9.06 -23.96 3.52
C PRO A 736 8.57 -24.99 4.54
N SER A 737 7.26 -25.02 4.84
CA SER A 737 6.69 -26.04 5.74
C SER A 737 6.66 -27.44 5.16
N ILE A 738 6.64 -27.57 3.82
CA ILE A 738 6.77 -28.85 3.13
C ILE A 738 8.24 -29.30 3.13
N LEU A 739 9.18 -28.40 2.81
CA LEU A 739 10.62 -28.70 2.83
C LEU A 739 11.08 -29.23 4.20
N ASN A 740 10.67 -28.59 5.30
CA ASN A 740 10.96 -29.11 6.64
C ASN A 740 10.19 -30.42 6.93
N LYS A 741 8.86 -30.45 6.82
CA LYS A 741 8.05 -31.59 7.31
C LYS A 741 7.98 -32.80 6.37
N ARG A 742 8.57 -32.72 5.16
CA ARG A 742 8.64 -33.83 4.18
C ARG A 742 10.07 -34.17 3.72
N PHE A 743 11.01 -33.24 3.81
CA PHE A 743 12.40 -33.43 3.33
C PHE A 743 13.47 -33.12 4.39
N ASP A 744 13.05 -32.82 5.63
CA ASP A 744 13.90 -32.52 6.80
C ASP A 744 14.82 -31.29 6.65
N TRP A 745 14.54 -30.42 5.67
CA TRP A 745 15.34 -29.20 5.45
C TRP A 745 15.14 -28.17 6.57
N ASP A 746 16.23 -27.55 7.00
CA ASP A 746 16.24 -26.44 7.97
C ASP A 746 16.66 -25.09 7.35
N LEU A 747 16.33 -24.01 8.04
CA LEU A 747 16.34 -22.64 7.54
C LEU A 747 17.73 -22.13 7.09
N HIS A 748 18.77 -22.60 7.77
CA HIS A 748 20.16 -22.17 7.60
C HIS A 748 21.04 -23.23 6.94
N GLU A 749 20.47 -24.31 6.41
CA GLU A 749 21.22 -25.30 5.64
C GLU A 749 21.69 -24.73 4.29
N PRO A 750 22.92 -25.05 3.84
CA PRO A 750 23.42 -24.69 2.51
C PRO A 750 22.53 -25.23 1.38
N ALA A 751 21.85 -24.34 0.67
CA ALA A 751 20.92 -24.71 -0.41
C ALA A 751 21.51 -24.49 -1.82
N ILE A 752 22.35 -23.46 -2.01
CA ILE A 752 23.03 -23.19 -3.29
C ILE A 752 24.45 -22.66 -3.02
N SER A 753 25.46 -23.26 -3.68
CA SER A 753 26.83 -22.72 -3.73
C SER A 753 27.15 -22.21 -5.14
N LEU A 754 27.59 -20.94 -5.24
CA LEU A 754 27.95 -20.26 -6.49
C LEU A 754 29.42 -19.83 -6.44
N HIS A 755 30.21 -20.24 -7.44
CA HIS A 755 31.55 -19.73 -7.64
C HIS A 755 31.49 -18.58 -8.66
N LEU A 756 31.82 -17.35 -8.24
CA LEU A 756 31.77 -16.16 -9.08
C LEU A 756 33.19 -15.76 -9.53
N PRO A 757 33.34 -15.10 -10.70
CA PRO A 757 34.64 -14.57 -11.12
C PRO A 757 35.18 -13.55 -10.10
N ASN A 758 36.49 -13.59 -9.85
CA ASN A 758 37.17 -12.66 -8.96
C ASN A 758 37.20 -11.24 -9.55
N LEU A 759 36.12 -10.50 -9.33
CA LEU A 759 35.93 -9.11 -9.75
C LEU A 759 36.75 -8.15 -8.89
N ALA A 760 37.08 -8.51 -7.64
CA ALA A 760 37.97 -7.74 -6.79
C ALA A 760 39.37 -7.62 -7.42
N ALA A 761 39.92 -8.69 -7.99
CA ALA A 761 41.20 -8.67 -8.71
C ALA A 761 41.17 -7.78 -9.97
N VAL A 762 39.99 -7.53 -10.55
CA VAL A 762 39.82 -6.60 -11.70
C VAL A 762 39.67 -5.15 -11.23
N LEU A 763 38.90 -4.92 -10.16
CA LEU A 763 38.58 -3.58 -9.65
C LEU A 763 39.69 -2.96 -8.80
N TYR A 764 40.55 -3.78 -8.19
CA TYR A 764 41.67 -3.38 -7.33
C TYR A 764 43.03 -3.80 -7.91
N ALA A 765 43.11 -3.93 -9.24
CA ALA A 765 44.31 -4.31 -9.97
C ALA A 765 45.45 -3.27 -9.83
N GLY A 766 46.30 -3.44 -8.81
CA GLY A 766 47.51 -2.63 -8.61
C GLY A 766 47.94 -2.48 -7.15
N ASP A 767 47.00 -2.56 -6.20
CA ASP A 767 47.32 -2.47 -4.77
C ASP A 767 47.69 -3.85 -4.21
N ALA A 768 48.88 -3.96 -3.61
CA ALA A 768 49.24 -5.07 -2.73
C ALA A 768 48.21 -5.20 -1.59
N PRO A 769 47.88 -6.42 -1.10
CA PRO A 769 46.54 -6.82 -0.62
C PRO A 769 45.98 -6.04 0.59
N ARG A 770 45.61 -4.78 0.37
CA ARG A 770 45.08 -3.84 1.36
C ARG A 770 43.57 -3.96 1.44
N ARG A 771 43.12 -5.07 2.07
CA ARG A 771 41.73 -5.33 2.48
C ARG A 771 40.72 -5.15 1.34
N ILE A 772 40.52 -6.22 0.57
CA ILE A 772 39.26 -6.40 -0.18
C ILE A 772 38.10 -6.12 0.79
N PRO A 773 37.15 -5.23 0.45
CA PRO A 773 36.06 -4.87 1.35
C PRO A 773 35.26 -6.11 1.78
N ALA A 774 34.94 -6.22 3.07
CA ALA A 774 34.24 -7.40 3.61
C ALA A 774 32.89 -7.69 2.93
N TRP A 775 32.23 -6.68 2.34
CA TRP A 775 31.05 -6.89 1.52
C TRP A 775 31.36 -7.66 0.22
N MET A 776 32.49 -7.41 -0.45
CA MET A 776 32.85 -8.15 -1.68
C MET A 776 33.06 -9.63 -1.39
N HIS A 777 33.72 -9.96 -0.27
CA HIS A 777 33.87 -11.32 0.23
C HIS A 777 32.51 -11.97 0.53
N GLY A 778 31.63 -11.27 1.28
CA GLY A 778 30.26 -11.74 1.57
C GLY A 778 29.34 -11.90 0.35
N TRP A 779 29.75 -11.42 -0.83
CA TRP A 779 29.06 -11.64 -2.12
C TRP A 779 29.86 -12.54 -3.08
N GLY A 780 30.96 -13.17 -2.65
CA GLY A 780 31.83 -14.04 -3.48
C GLY A 780 32.59 -13.33 -4.60
N LEU A 781 32.62 -11.99 -4.61
CA LEU A 781 33.20 -11.17 -5.69
C LEU A 781 34.73 -11.14 -5.68
N ASP A 782 35.36 -11.77 -4.69
CA ASP A 782 36.79 -12.03 -4.58
C ASP A 782 37.19 -13.43 -5.11
N GLY A 783 36.25 -14.17 -5.71
CA GLY A 783 36.46 -15.54 -6.16
C GLY A 783 36.24 -16.60 -5.09
N THR A 784 35.75 -16.23 -3.89
CA THR A 784 35.27 -17.21 -2.92
C THR A 784 33.88 -17.74 -3.30
N THR A 785 33.55 -18.96 -2.84
CA THR A 785 32.27 -19.60 -3.15
C THR A 785 31.17 -19.01 -2.27
N LEU A 786 30.30 -18.20 -2.88
CA LEU A 786 29.08 -17.68 -2.26
C LEU A 786 28.13 -18.85 -1.99
N THR A 787 28.01 -19.24 -0.73
CA THR A 787 27.05 -20.27 -0.29
C THR A 787 25.85 -19.57 0.34
N LEU A 788 24.69 -19.76 -0.27
CA LEU A 788 23.40 -19.26 0.20
C LEU A 788 22.70 -20.35 1.00
N ASP A 789 22.22 -19.99 2.18
CA ASP A 789 21.32 -20.86 2.95
C ASP A 789 19.92 -20.93 2.29
N LEU A 790 19.06 -21.80 2.81
CA LEU A 790 17.69 -21.96 2.32
C LEU A 790 16.87 -20.66 2.41
N LYS A 791 17.00 -19.93 3.54
CA LYS A 791 16.35 -18.63 3.75
C LYS A 791 16.71 -17.60 2.67
N GLN A 792 18.00 -17.40 2.42
CA GLN A 792 18.55 -16.50 1.40
C GLN A 792 18.18 -16.96 0.00
N THR A 793 18.20 -18.27 -0.26
CA THR A 793 17.79 -18.87 -1.54
C THR A 793 16.32 -18.58 -1.85
N MET A 794 15.41 -18.76 -0.88
CA MET A 794 14.00 -18.44 -1.06
C MET A 794 13.73 -16.93 -1.21
N ILE A 795 14.49 -16.08 -0.50
CA ILE A 795 14.46 -14.63 -0.69
C ILE A 795 14.92 -14.24 -2.10
N ALA A 796 15.99 -14.86 -2.62
CA ALA A 796 16.50 -14.61 -3.97
C ALA A 796 15.51 -15.05 -5.05
N ILE A 797 14.90 -16.24 -4.90
CA ILE A 797 13.85 -16.75 -5.81
C ILE A 797 12.65 -15.78 -5.83
N TYR A 798 12.16 -15.37 -4.66
CA TYR A 798 11.07 -14.39 -4.56
C TYR A 798 11.45 -13.04 -5.20
N ALA A 799 12.65 -12.53 -4.97
CA ALA A 799 13.13 -11.28 -5.57
C ALA A 799 13.20 -11.34 -7.10
N ILE A 800 13.67 -12.46 -7.68
CA ILE A 800 13.67 -12.69 -9.13
C ILE A 800 12.24 -12.71 -9.68
N MET A 801 11.30 -13.38 -9.00
CA MET A 801 9.89 -13.38 -9.39
C MET A 801 9.25 -11.98 -9.27
N LEU A 802 9.61 -11.19 -8.26
CA LEU A 802 9.12 -9.82 -8.06
C LEU A 802 9.60 -8.87 -9.17
N VAL A 803 10.86 -9.00 -9.59
CA VAL A 803 11.41 -8.30 -10.77
C VAL A 803 10.67 -8.73 -12.04
N ALA A 804 10.45 -10.04 -12.24
CA ALA A 804 9.71 -10.57 -13.38
C ALA A 804 8.25 -10.07 -13.43
N CYS A 805 7.58 -9.93 -12.27
CA CYS A 805 6.26 -9.30 -12.16
C CYS A 805 6.28 -7.84 -12.64
N GLY A 806 7.34 -7.08 -12.32
CA GLY A 806 7.53 -5.71 -12.84
C GLY A 806 7.70 -5.65 -14.36
N PHE A 807 8.46 -6.58 -14.95
CA PHE A 807 8.53 -6.72 -16.42
C PHE A 807 7.18 -7.10 -17.05
N GLY A 808 6.44 -8.02 -16.42
CA GLY A 808 5.06 -8.36 -16.78
C GLY A 808 4.13 -7.14 -16.74
N ALA A 809 4.20 -6.35 -15.67
CA ALA A 809 3.42 -5.14 -15.50
C ALA A 809 3.73 -4.11 -16.60
N ALA A 810 5.00 -3.94 -16.96
CA ALA A 810 5.42 -3.04 -18.04
C ALA A 810 4.91 -3.51 -19.42
N MET A 811 4.93 -4.82 -19.68
CA MET A 811 4.39 -5.42 -20.90
C MET A 811 2.85 -5.22 -20.99
N HIS A 812 2.11 -5.62 -19.96
CA HIS A 812 0.65 -5.56 -19.97
C HIS A 812 0.12 -4.12 -19.96
N ALA A 813 0.79 -3.20 -19.25
CA ALA A 813 0.47 -1.77 -19.27
C ALA A 813 0.60 -1.17 -20.67
N ARG A 814 1.73 -1.41 -21.37
CA ARG A 814 1.95 -0.96 -22.77
C ARG A 814 0.88 -1.48 -23.72
N HIS A 815 0.28 -2.63 -23.43
CA HIS A 815 -0.74 -3.27 -24.26
C HIS A 815 -2.19 -3.05 -23.77
N ARG A 816 -2.42 -2.33 -22.67
CA ARG A 816 -3.76 -2.20 -22.02
C ARG A 816 -4.41 -3.58 -21.81
N ASP A 817 -3.61 -4.55 -21.37
CA ASP A 817 -4.04 -5.93 -21.14
C ASP A 817 -4.48 -6.10 -19.67
N PRO A 818 -5.66 -6.64 -19.36
CA PRO A 818 -6.11 -6.82 -17.98
C PRO A 818 -5.22 -7.80 -17.20
N ARG A 819 -4.37 -8.60 -17.85
CA ARG A 819 -3.35 -9.42 -17.18
C ARG A 819 -2.40 -8.64 -16.27
N ILE A 820 -2.31 -7.32 -16.40
CA ILE A 820 -1.63 -6.48 -15.40
C ILE A 820 -2.20 -6.67 -13.98
N LEU A 821 -3.47 -7.01 -13.83
CA LEU A 821 -4.08 -7.29 -12.53
C LEU A 821 -3.34 -8.45 -11.82
N ALA A 822 -3.01 -9.53 -12.55
CA ALA A 822 -2.22 -10.63 -12.01
C ALA A 822 -0.80 -10.19 -11.57
N THR A 823 -0.21 -9.16 -12.20
CA THR A 823 1.11 -8.64 -11.80
C THR A 823 1.10 -7.90 -10.46
N PHE A 824 -0.07 -7.40 -10.03
CA PHE A 824 -0.24 -6.80 -8.71
C PHE A 824 -0.61 -7.84 -7.64
N ILE A 825 -1.16 -9.00 -8.03
CA ILE A 825 -1.55 -10.09 -7.13
C ILE A 825 -0.37 -11.04 -6.87
N ALA A 826 0.41 -11.38 -7.92
CA ALA A 826 1.47 -12.38 -7.85
C ALA A 826 2.46 -12.19 -6.69
N PRO A 827 2.96 -10.97 -6.37
CA PRO A 827 3.84 -10.77 -5.20
C PRO A 827 3.21 -11.29 -3.91
N TRP A 828 1.95 -10.95 -3.64
CA TRP A 828 1.24 -11.33 -2.41
C TRP A 828 0.77 -12.78 -2.39
N ALA A 829 0.60 -13.43 -3.54
CA ALA A 829 0.33 -14.86 -3.63
C ALA A 829 1.62 -15.71 -3.45
N LEU A 830 2.75 -15.24 -3.99
CA LEU A 830 4.04 -15.92 -3.89
C LEU A 830 4.70 -15.74 -2.53
N MET A 831 4.60 -14.55 -1.92
CA MET A 831 5.22 -14.22 -0.63
C MET A 831 4.96 -15.27 0.47
N PRO A 832 3.70 -15.63 0.83
CA PRO A 832 3.44 -16.59 1.89
C PRO A 832 3.77 -18.03 1.48
N ASN A 833 3.88 -18.30 0.17
CA ASN A 833 4.17 -19.63 -0.38
C ASN A 833 5.66 -19.95 -0.45
N ILE A 834 6.52 -18.94 -0.62
CA ILE A 834 7.96 -19.10 -0.86
C ILE A 834 8.82 -18.68 0.34
N LEU A 835 8.49 -17.59 1.03
CA LEU A 835 9.37 -17.06 2.09
C LEU A 835 9.23 -17.83 3.41
N CYS A 836 10.36 -18.25 3.99
CA CYS A 836 10.39 -19.16 5.14
C CYS A 836 9.73 -18.63 6.43
N GLN A 837 9.77 -17.31 6.63
CA GLN A 837 9.25 -16.61 7.81
C GLN A 837 7.75 -16.24 7.69
N MET A 838 6.95 -17.11 7.06
CA MET A 838 5.53 -16.85 6.76
C MET A 838 4.62 -17.90 7.39
N ALA A 839 3.72 -17.45 8.27
CA ALA A 839 2.64 -18.26 8.84
C ALA A 839 1.44 -18.35 7.86
N SER A 840 0.63 -19.40 7.98
CA SER A 840 -0.47 -19.69 7.03
C SER A 840 -1.47 -18.52 6.86
N ARG A 841 -1.67 -17.68 7.89
CA ARG A 841 -2.56 -16.49 7.85
C ARG A 841 -2.22 -15.51 6.73
N TYR A 842 -0.93 -15.34 6.39
CA TYR A 842 -0.48 -14.38 5.37
C TYR A 842 -0.91 -14.71 3.93
N HIS A 843 -1.57 -15.85 3.69
CA HIS A 843 -2.28 -16.12 2.43
C HIS A 843 -3.36 -15.08 2.13
N ILE A 844 -3.94 -14.43 3.15
CA ILE A 844 -4.97 -13.39 3.03
C ILE A 844 -4.67 -12.36 1.94
N TRP A 845 -3.46 -11.82 1.85
CA TRP A 845 -3.14 -10.78 0.88
C TRP A 845 -3.19 -11.31 -0.56
N GLY A 846 -2.67 -12.52 -0.81
CA GLY A 846 -2.76 -13.18 -2.11
C GLY A 846 -4.19 -13.56 -2.49
N VAL A 847 -4.96 -14.09 -1.53
CA VAL A 847 -6.36 -14.52 -1.67
C VAL A 847 -7.28 -13.34 -2.00
N VAL A 848 -7.29 -12.31 -1.15
CA VAL A 848 -8.22 -11.18 -1.27
C VAL A 848 -7.95 -10.38 -2.54
N LEU A 849 -6.68 -10.25 -2.94
CA LEU A 849 -6.31 -9.62 -4.20
C LEU A 849 -6.65 -10.48 -5.42
N ALA A 850 -6.69 -11.82 -5.30
CA ALA A 850 -7.06 -12.72 -6.42
C ALA A 850 -8.50 -12.50 -6.93
N ALA A 851 -9.38 -11.86 -6.15
CA ALA A 851 -10.69 -11.38 -6.61
C ALA A 851 -10.58 -10.49 -7.88
N MET A 852 -9.49 -9.73 -8.01
CA MET A 852 -9.23 -8.86 -9.17
C MET A 852 -9.03 -9.65 -10.48
N LEU A 853 -8.74 -10.96 -10.43
CA LEU A 853 -8.62 -11.81 -11.62
C LEU A 853 -9.91 -11.89 -12.45
N VAL A 854 -11.07 -11.59 -11.85
CA VAL A 854 -12.36 -11.49 -12.56
C VAL A 854 -12.32 -10.46 -13.71
N GLY A 855 -11.44 -9.46 -13.63
CA GLY A 855 -11.17 -8.50 -14.71
C GLY A 855 -10.42 -9.10 -15.91
N ILE A 856 -9.68 -10.20 -15.72
CA ILE A 856 -9.03 -10.95 -16.79
C ILE A 856 -10.07 -11.88 -17.42
N GLN A 857 -10.61 -12.81 -16.62
CA GLN A 857 -11.59 -13.84 -16.98
C GLN A 857 -12.47 -14.15 -15.77
N ALA A 858 -13.77 -14.29 -15.98
CA ALA A 858 -14.73 -14.55 -14.90
C ALA A 858 -14.56 -15.96 -14.29
N GLU A 859 -14.06 -16.88 -15.11
CA GLU A 859 -13.52 -18.20 -14.79
C GLU A 859 -12.56 -18.18 -13.60
N LEU A 860 -11.69 -17.17 -13.50
CA LEU A 860 -10.63 -17.11 -12.49
C LEU A 860 -11.15 -16.72 -11.09
N LEU A 861 -12.40 -16.28 -10.97
CA LEU A 861 -13.01 -16.07 -9.66
C LEU A 861 -13.14 -17.40 -8.89
N VAL A 862 -13.42 -18.51 -9.58
CA VAL A 862 -13.46 -19.86 -8.98
C VAL A 862 -12.12 -20.23 -8.34
N MET A 863 -11.01 -19.82 -8.95
CA MET A 863 -9.67 -20.00 -8.38
C MET A 863 -9.49 -19.17 -7.10
N SER A 864 -9.96 -17.91 -7.10
CA SER A 864 -9.99 -17.06 -5.91
C SER A 864 -10.84 -17.66 -4.78
N THR A 865 -12.00 -18.25 -5.11
CA THR A 865 -12.87 -18.95 -4.17
C THR A 865 -12.17 -20.15 -3.53
N ILE A 866 -11.53 -21.02 -4.34
CA ILE A 866 -10.81 -22.18 -3.81
C ILE A 866 -9.63 -21.73 -2.94
N MET A 867 -8.86 -20.73 -3.37
CA MET A 867 -7.78 -20.15 -2.55
C MET A 867 -8.32 -19.62 -1.21
N SER A 868 -9.47 -18.93 -1.21
CA SER A 868 -10.07 -18.42 0.04
C SER A 868 -10.51 -19.55 0.96
N LEU A 869 -11.21 -20.58 0.44
CA LEU A 869 -11.63 -21.73 1.26
C LEU A 869 -10.44 -22.48 1.88
N LEU A 870 -9.33 -22.65 1.14
CA LEU A 870 -8.11 -23.28 1.65
C LEU A 870 -7.40 -22.40 2.71
N ALA A 871 -7.35 -21.08 2.53
CA ALA A 871 -6.77 -20.17 3.52
C ALA A 871 -7.63 -20.08 4.79
N THR A 872 -8.95 -19.91 4.64
CA THR A 872 -9.96 -20.04 5.70
C THR A 872 -9.77 -21.33 6.50
N GLY A 873 -9.61 -22.48 5.83
CA GLY A 873 -9.36 -23.77 6.49
C GLY A 873 -8.06 -23.80 7.30
N MET A 874 -6.94 -23.32 6.74
CA MET A 874 -5.66 -23.26 7.44
C MET A 874 -5.67 -22.33 8.67
N ILE A 875 -6.36 -21.18 8.58
CA ILE A 875 -6.54 -20.26 9.72
C ILE A 875 -7.44 -20.92 10.78
N SER A 876 -8.52 -21.58 10.35
CA SER A 876 -9.45 -22.27 11.26
C SER A 876 -8.77 -23.38 12.07
N VAL A 877 -7.84 -24.14 11.50
CA VAL A 877 -7.02 -25.10 12.26
C VAL A 877 -6.24 -24.41 13.38
N MET A 878 -5.65 -23.25 13.13
CA MET A 878 -4.85 -22.54 14.13
C MET A 878 -5.71 -21.96 15.27
N LEU A 879 -6.96 -21.60 14.99
CA LEU A 879 -7.96 -21.23 16.02
C LEU A 879 -8.39 -22.45 16.85
N LEU A 880 -8.69 -23.56 16.18
CA LEU A 880 -9.14 -24.81 16.80
C LEU A 880 -8.05 -25.57 17.58
N ARG A 881 -6.76 -25.18 17.49
CA ARG A 881 -5.68 -25.80 18.28
C ARG A 881 -5.86 -25.73 19.81
N SER A 882 -6.68 -24.80 20.30
CA SER A 882 -7.05 -24.75 21.72
C SER A 882 -8.27 -25.63 22.06
N ASP A 883 -9.10 -25.95 21.06
CA ASP A 883 -10.34 -26.69 21.22
C ASP A 883 -10.78 -27.40 19.93
N GLU A 884 -10.16 -28.56 19.67
CA GLU A 884 -10.39 -29.33 18.43
C GLU A 884 -11.83 -29.87 18.33
N SER A 885 -12.46 -30.15 19.47
CA SER A 885 -13.82 -30.71 19.59
C SER A 885 -14.94 -29.75 19.15
N ARG A 886 -14.66 -28.46 18.98
CA ARG A 886 -15.67 -27.52 18.43
C ARG A 886 -15.88 -27.65 16.93
N SER A 887 -14.97 -28.30 16.20
CA SER A 887 -15.19 -28.68 14.81
C SER A 887 -14.23 -29.82 14.40
N PRO A 888 -14.39 -31.03 14.96
CA PRO A 888 -13.42 -32.11 14.83
C PRO A 888 -13.30 -32.61 13.38
N GLN A 889 -14.36 -32.51 12.57
CA GLN A 889 -14.32 -32.83 11.14
C GLN A 889 -13.41 -31.85 10.39
N LEU A 890 -13.59 -30.53 10.58
CA LEU A 890 -12.77 -29.51 9.93
C LEU A 890 -11.30 -29.64 10.36
N PHE A 891 -11.06 -29.81 11.67
CA PHE A 891 -9.71 -30.00 12.20
C PHE A 891 -9.07 -31.28 11.65
N SER A 892 -9.76 -32.42 11.66
CA SER A 892 -9.20 -33.68 11.15
C SER A 892 -8.93 -33.63 9.65
N ILE A 893 -9.83 -33.04 8.84
CA ILE A 893 -9.62 -32.89 7.39
C ILE A 893 -8.41 -32.00 7.11
N MET A 894 -8.37 -30.80 7.69
CA MET A 894 -7.33 -29.82 7.38
C MET A 894 -5.97 -30.20 7.97
N SER A 895 -5.93 -30.86 9.13
CA SER A 895 -4.68 -31.40 9.70
C SER A 895 -4.14 -32.60 8.91
N ARG A 896 -5.00 -33.39 8.23
CA ARG A 896 -4.56 -34.43 7.27
C ARG A 896 -4.05 -33.85 5.95
N LEU A 897 -4.55 -32.67 5.55
CA LEU A 897 -4.09 -31.96 4.35
C LEU A 897 -2.79 -31.17 4.59
N ALA A 898 -2.41 -30.92 5.84
CA ALA A 898 -1.15 -30.25 6.17
C ALA A 898 0.06 -31.22 6.12
N PRO A 899 1.24 -30.79 5.62
CA PRO A 899 1.56 -29.50 5.03
C PRO A 899 1.21 -29.39 3.52
N ASP A 900 0.81 -30.50 2.90
CA ASP A 900 0.76 -30.67 1.44
C ASP A 900 -0.29 -29.80 0.73
N ILE A 901 -1.26 -29.24 1.46
CA ILE A 901 -2.13 -28.13 1.05
C ILE A 901 -1.34 -26.92 0.52
N GLY A 902 -0.09 -26.74 0.97
CA GLY A 902 0.84 -25.77 0.44
C GLY A 902 1.21 -25.99 -1.04
N TRP A 903 1.15 -27.23 -1.57
CA TRP A 903 1.32 -27.48 -3.00
C TRP A 903 0.17 -26.91 -3.83
N ALA A 904 -1.07 -26.98 -3.32
CA ALA A 904 -2.22 -26.38 -4.00
C ALA A 904 -2.12 -24.85 -4.00
N MET A 905 -1.75 -24.24 -2.86
CA MET A 905 -1.51 -22.80 -2.77
C MET A 905 -0.36 -22.33 -3.68
N LEU A 906 0.76 -23.05 -3.69
CA LEU A 906 1.89 -22.77 -4.58
C LEU A 906 1.49 -22.91 -6.05
N ALA A 907 0.71 -23.93 -6.42
CA ALA A 907 0.21 -24.10 -7.78
C ALA A 907 -0.66 -22.91 -8.23
N PHE A 908 -1.59 -22.44 -7.38
CA PHE A 908 -2.38 -21.25 -7.69
C PHE A 908 -1.52 -19.98 -7.77
N ALA A 909 -0.58 -19.78 -6.84
CA ALA A 909 0.36 -18.66 -6.89
C ALA A 909 1.21 -18.67 -8.18
N MET A 910 1.65 -19.85 -8.63
CA MET A 910 2.40 -20.02 -9.87
C MET A 910 1.53 -19.84 -11.13
N ILE A 911 0.23 -20.15 -11.10
CA ILE A 911 -0.72 -19.80 -12.17
C ILE A 911 -0.89 -18.28 -12.26
N ILE A 912 -1.02 -17.58 -11.13
CA ILE A 912 -1.10 -16.11 -11.10
C ILE A 912 0.21 -15.49 -11.62
N PHE A 913 1.37 -16.01 -11.19
CA PHE A 913 2.68 -15.60 -11.70
C PHE A 913 2.82 -15.84 -13.22
N PHE A 914 2.40 -16.99 -13.72
CA PHE A 914 2.38 -17.28 -15.16
C PHE A 914 1.48 -16.31 -15.94
N LEU A 915 0.30 -15.96 -15.42
CA LEU A 915 -0.56 -14.92 -16.02
C LEU A 915 0.10 -13.53 -15.99
N ALA A 916 0.84 -13.22 -14.92
CA ALA A 916 1.58 -11.97 -14.77
C ALA A 916 2.70 -11.83 -15.80
N VAL A 917 3.53 -12.87 -16.01
CA VAL A 917 4.72 -12.79 -16.87
C VAL A 917 4.47 -13.16 -18.35
N THR A 918 3.41 -13.90 -18.70
CA THR A 918 3.23 -14.38 -20.08
C THR A 918 2.53 -13.37 -21.02
N PRO A 919 3.06 -13.15 -22.25
CA PRO A 919 2.38 -12.36 -23.27
C PRO A 919 1.02 -12.93 -23.64
N SER A 920 0.03 -12.08 -23.91
CA SER A 920 -1.30 -12.53 -24.33
C SER A 920 -1.32 -13.05 -25.79
N ALA A 921 -2.16 -14.07 -26.04
CA ALA A 921 -2.16 -14.84 -27.28
C ALA A 921 -2.46 -14.02 -28.56
N MET A 922 -2.98 -12.80 -28.45
CA MET A 922 -3.11 -11.86 -29.57
C MET A 922 -1.77 -11.54 -30.26
N ARG A 923 -0.62 -11.82 -29.61
CA ARG A 923 0.71 -11.70 -30.23
C ARG A 923 0.95 -12.75 -31.34
N ARG A 924 0.36 -13.96 -31.23
CA ARG A 924 0.54 -15.07 -32.20
C ARG A 924 -0.28 -14.94 -33.50
N ARG A 925 -1.01 -13.84 -33.72
CA ARG A 925 -1.75 -13.56 -34.97
C ARG A 925 -1.24 -12.30 -35.69
N ARG A 926 0.03 -11.92 -35.44
CA ARG A 926 0.72 -10.75 -36.01
C ARG A 926 2.22 -11.00 -36.27
N CYS A 927 2.64 -12.24 -36.14
CA CYS A 927 3.90 -12.80 -36.62
C CYS A 927 3.51 -13.94 -37.55
#